data_AF-A0A8T2RLX0-F1
#
_entry.id   AF-A0A8T2RLX0-F1
#
_cell.length_a   1.000
_cell.length_b   1.000
_cell.length_c   1.000
_cell.angle_alpha   90.00
_cell.angle_beta   90.00
_cell.angle_gamma   90.00
#
_symmetry.space_group_name_H-M   'P 1'
#
loop_
_entity.id
_entity.type
_entity.pdbx_description
1 polymer ?
#
loop_
_entity_poly.entity_id
_entity_poly.type
_entity_poly.pdbx_seq_one_letter_code
_entity_poly.pdbx_strand_id
1 'polypeptide(L)'
;MAAIAAEQGHKQHRLPKSGPTAKKKKKAQQKKKGISTEQKNPKAFAFQSSVKARRLQNRSAEREQRRLHVPVLDRSVEEPPPYVVVVQGPPQVGKTLLIKSLVKHYTKHNLSDMRGPITVISGKKRRLQFVECINDVNAMVDSAKVADLVLLLVDGSYGFEMETFEYLNILQVHGFPKIMGVLTHLDKFKDAKQLRKTKKRLKNRFWTEIYDGAKLFYLSGLIHGKYPKREIHNLARFISVAKFRPLSWRLTHPYILADRFEDITAPDAVQRNPKCDRNVTIYGYLRGCNLKRGTQVHIAGVGDHKLWNTSILPDPCPLPLATKKRGLREKEKLIYAPMSDVGELVYDKDAVYININDHQVQFSKSDEHKEENEFEDKEKTQKESVADIGELLVKTLQKTKYSVDEKLNQSSIQLFRRGAPAETALIKSHTVDTELEGQDGHGSDEDDEMVDTSSEEIDTDAASDSGSDAENDESADMSTKKDIERIAEMNENLTETDFDGLGNASKWKEDLLSFTKLKRGMTLMELVYGDTQAQLNGSDAANAVDDSDSDDELFKLKNQPPKEVKEKNNNLEDMNADDSVKLEMTSEDLEIWNSMEILESIRNRFVTGDWSSSARRNQSHHDSDENDSVMGDFEDLETGEKFNMQTANEENSEKVKADDKEAAERRLKKLALRARFDAQYDGTDPAVEEDVTSSKGKQQRPHQGSQSDYFDKLKEEIELRRQRNMAELADVDEEVRLEMEGFKVGSYLRLEFHGIPCEMVQYFDPRHPLVVGGIGPLEEGVGYIQVRLKRHRWHKKVLKNRDPLIISIGWRRYQTVPVYALEDRNKRHRMLKYTPEHMHCLATFWGPLTPPNSGLVAFQNLSNNQESFRITATGVTLEFNQSFQIVKKLKLVGYPYKIFKKTAFVRDMFTSALEVARFEGASVRTVSGIRGQIKKAVKEGQGKEGSIRCTFEDKILMSDIVFLRAWVTVDVPRFFNPVTTLLQSHDMVWRGMKTVAELRKERGLSVPNNKDSAYKPIERPPRHFNKLKIPKTLQSALPFASKPKLLKKRSKPTLESRRAVVLEPNERKIHTLVQQLNTIRNEKVKKRKEQNEKRRKIFEMKKAKEDELSKKRRREEIRERFREAAKRLERDEDAINIRMGQLYAA
;
A
#
# COMPACT_ATOMS: atom_id res chain seq x y z
N MET A 1 -100.39 34.68 -35.38
CA MET A 1 -101.04 35.74 -34.57
C MET A 1 -100.36 35.81 -33.22
N ALA A 2 -100.54 36.92 -32.50
CA ALA A 2 -100.22 37.14 -31.08
C ALA A 2 -98.77 36.89 -30.60
N ALA A 3 -98.21 37.89 -29.93
CA ALA A 3 -97.01 37.77 -29.10
C ALA A 3 -97.41 37.80 -27.63
N ILE A 4 -96.54 37.31 -26.74
CA ILE A 4 -96.59 37.60 -25.30
C ILE A 4 -95.22 38.13 -24.86
N ALA A 5 -95.26 38.98 -23.83
CA ALA A 5 -94.22 39.90 -23.36
C ALA A 5 -92.83 39.30 -23.10
N ALA A 6 -91.82 40.19 -23.10
CA ALA A 6 -90.47 39.90 -22.66
C ALA A 6 -90.15 40.61 -21.33
N GLU A 7 -89.62 39.88 -20.35
CA GLU A 7 -88.93 40.48 -19.20
C GLU A 7 -87.42 40.57 -19.45
N GLN A 8 -86.77 41.60 -18.88
CA GLN A 8 -85.38 41.93 -19.18
C GLN A 8 -84.38 41.23 -18.25
N GLY A 9 -83.90 40.05 -18.65
CA GLY A 9 -82.72 39.44 -18.04
C GLY A 9 -81.43 40.19 -18.40
N HIS A 10 -80.84 40.93 -17.45
CA HIS A 10 -79.55 41.61 -17.64
C HIS A 10 -78.44 40.63 -18.08
N LYS A 11 -77.76 40.93 -19.20
CA LYS A 11 -76.63 40.13 -19.70
C LYS A 11 -75.44 40.18 -18.73
N GLN A 12 -75.24 39.12 -17.96
CA GLN A 12 -74.06 38.99 -17.09
C GLN A 12 -72.76 39.02 -17.92
N HIS A 13 -71.84 39.93 -17.57
CA HIS A 13 -70.53 39.99 -18.21
C HIS A 13 -69.69 38.74 -17.91
N ARG A 14 -69.24 38.04 -18.95
CA ARG A 14 -68.34 36.87 -18.82
C ARG A 14 -67.05 37.26 -18.10
N LEU A 15 -66.81 36.66 -16.93
CA LEU A 15 -65.53 36.75 -16.24
C LEU A 15 -64.40 36.18 -17.12
N PRO A 16 -63.26 36.88 -17.29
CA PRO A 16 -62.16 36.40 -18.11
C PRO A 16 -61.52 35.15 -17.49
N LYS A 17 -61.57 34.01 -18.20
CA LYS A 17 -61.03 32.72 -17.72
C LYS A 17 -59.50 32.62 -17.82
N SER A 18 -58.86 33.52 -18.57
CA SER A 18 -57.41 33.58 -18.78
C SER A 18 -56.91 35.03 -18.79
N GLY A 19 -55.66 35.24 -18.34
CA GLY A 19 -55.00 36.56 -18.31
C GLY A 19 -54.43 36.92 -16.93
N PRO A 20 -53.80 38.10 -16.78
CA PRO A 20 -53.20 38.54 -15.52
C PRO A 20 -54.23 38.74 -14.39
N THR A 21 -55.41 39.27 -14.73
CA THR A 21 -56.53 39.51 -13.82
C THR A 21 -57.12 38.21 -13.27
N ALA A 22 -57.34 37.21 -14.13
CA ALA A 22 -57.77 35.86 -13.73
C ALA A 22 -56.78 35.21 -12.73
N LYS A 23 -55.48 35.36 -12.98
CA LYS A 23 -54.42 34.85 -12.08
C LYS A 23 -54.37 35.60 -10.74
N LYS A 24 -54.67 36.91 -10.71
CA LYS A 24 -54.88 37.65 -9.45
C LYS A 24 -56.11 37.12 -8.67
N LYS A 25 -57.25 36.87 -9.34
CA LYS A 25 -58.47 36.38 -8.67
C LYS A 25 -58.29 34.97 -8.08
N LYS A 26 -57.61 34.04 -8.77
CA LYS A 26 -57.25 32.72 -8.19
C LYS A 26 -56.35 32.83 -6.95
N LYS A 27 -55.32 33.70 -6.97
CA LYS A 27 -54.48 33.94 -5.77
C LYS A 27 -55.28 34.52 -4.59
N ALA A 28 -56.27 35.38 -4.84
CA ALA A 28 -57.13 35.92 -3.80
C ALA A 28 -58.05 34.85 -3.17
N GLN A 29 -58.60 33.93 -3.98
CA GLN A 29 -59.37 32.79 -3.47
C GLN A 29 -58.51 31.80 -2.67
N GLN A 30 -57.25 31.57 -3.08
CA GLN A 30 -56.31 30.75 -2.31
C GLN A 30 -56.00 31.39 -0.94
N LYS A 31 -55.76 32.71 -0.88
CA LYS A 31 -55.61 33.43 0.40
C LYS A 31 -56.83 33.29 1.33
N LYS A 32 -58.06 33.23 0.78
CA LYS A 32 -59.29 33.04 1.59
C LYS A 32 -59.50 31.60 2.12
N LYS A 33 -58.71 30.61 1.70
CA LYS A 33 -58.84 29.20 2.11
C LYS A 33 -57.86 28.77 3.21
N GLY A 34 -57.18 29.68 3.89
CA GLY A 34 -56.26 29.36 5.01
C GLY A 34 -54.95 28.65 4.64
N ILE A 35 -54.87 28.05 3.45
CA ILE A 35 -53.67 27.37 2.93
C ILE A 35 -52.59 28.41 2.57
N SER A 36 -51.89 28.91 3.59
CA SER A 36 -50.69 29.73 3.45
C SER A 36 -49.46 28.86 3.20
N THR A 37 -49.41 28.20 2.04
CA THR A 37 -48.13 27.67 1.55
C THR A 37 -47.15 28.84 1.41
N GLU A 38 -46.09 28.88 2.23
CA GLU A 38 -44.97 29.84 2.11
C GLU A 38 -44.06 29.53 0.90
N GLN A 39 -44.67 29.20 -0.24
CA GLN A 39 -44.00 29.06 -1.52
C GLN A 39 -43.55 30.45 -2.01
N LYS A 40 -42.38 30.85 -1.50
CA LYS A 40 -41.52 31.94 -1.96
C LYS A 40 -41.65 32.11 -3.47
N ASN A 41 -42.18 33.26 -3.92
CA ASN A 41 -42.59 33.48 -5.30
C ASN A 41 -41.47 33.09 -6.30
N PRO A 42 -41.59 31.99 -7.07
CA PRO A 42 -40.47 31.46 -7.85
C PRO A 42 -40.06 32.38 -9.02
N LYS A 43 -40.88 33.40 -9.34
CA LYS A 43 -40.51 34.46 -10.28
C LYS A 43 -39.69 35.60 -9.67
N ALA A 44 -39.71 35.77 -8.35
CA ALA A 44 -38.84 36.72 -7.64
C ALA A 44 -37.47 36.11 -7.35
N PHE A 45 -37.41 34.80 -7.10
CA PHE A 45 -36.16 34.05 -6.86
C PHE A 45 -35.57 33.44 -8.16
N ALA A 46 -35.82 34.08 -9.31
CA ALA A 46 -35.24 33.69 -10.59
C ALA A 46 -33.86 34.34 -10.78
N PHE A 47 -32.90 33.58 -11.32
CA PHE A 47 -31.58 34.10 -11.67
C PHE A 47 -31.67 35.19 -12.77
N GLN A 48 -30.88 36.26 -12.64
CA GLN A 48 -30.80 37.34 -13.64
C GLN A 48 -30.33 36.85 -15.03
N SER A 49 -29.59 35.74 -15.11
CA SER A 49 -29.16 35.13 -16.37
C SER A 49 -29.09 33.61 -16.25
N SER A 50 -30.01 32.94 -16.94
CA SER A 50 -30.08 31.46 -17.03
C SER A 50 -28.82 30.84 -17.63
N VAL A 51 -28.24 31.47 -18.66
CA VAL A 51 -27.04 30.98 -19.34
C VAL A 51 -25.81 31.12 -18.44
N LYS A 52 -25.68 32.23 -17.68
CA LYS A 52 -24.58 32.40 -16.71
C LYS A 52 -24.72 31.43 -15.53
N ALA A 53 -25.93 31.29 -14.98
CA ALA A 53 -26.23 30.34 -13.91
C ALA A 53 -25.90 28.89 -14.33
N ARG A 54 -26.41 28.43 -15.48
CA ARG A 54 -26.14 27.08 -16.00
C ARG A 54 -24.66 26.83 -16.29
N ARG A 55 -23.93 27.82 -16.84
CA ARG A 55 -22.46 27.70 -17.04
C ARG A 55 -21.71 27.59 -15.71
N LEU A 56 -22.17 28.29 -14.67
CA LEU A 56 -21.56 28.21 -13.34
C LEU A 56 -21.88 26.88 -12.65
N GLN A 57 -23.14 26.41 -12.70
CA GLN A 57 -23.57 25.11 -12.18
C GLN A 57 -22.84 23.93 -12.86
N ASN A 58 -22.72 23.95 -14.19
CA ASN A 58 -21.93 22.94 -14.91
C ASN A 58 -20.46 22.95 -14.44
N ARG A 59 -19.89 24.13 -14.15
CA ARG A 59 -18.49 24.28 -13.71
C ARG A 59 -18.30 23.93 -12.23
N SER A 60 -19.29 24.12 -11.37
CA SER A 60 -19.25 23.62 -9.99
C SER A 60 -19.35 22.11 -10.00
N ALA A 61 -20.38 21.54 -10.65
CA ALA A 61 -20.55 20.09 -10.76
C ALA A 61 -19.33 19.37 -11.35
N GLU A 62 -18.71 19.94 -12.40
CA GLU A 62 -17.44 19.41 -12.95
C GLU A 62 -16.27 19.50 -11.93
N ARG A 63 -16.24 20.55 -11.09
CA ARG A 63 -15.21 20.72 -10.04
C ARG A 63 -15.47 19.81 -8.83
N GLU A 64 -16.72 19.61 -8.44
CA GLU A 64 -17.15 18.63 -7.44
C GLU A 64 -16.83 17.21 -7.92
N GLN A 65 -17.22 16.82 -9.13
CA GLN A 65 -16.90 15.52 -9.71
C GLN A 65 -15.38 15.26 -9.81
N ARG A 66 -14.56 16.30 -10.04
CA ARG A 66 -13.09 16.22 -10.01
C ARG A 66 -12.47 16.23 -8.61
N ARG A 67 -13.26 16.47 -7.55
CA ARG A 67 -12.85 16.34 -6.13
C ARG A 67 -13.17 14.96 -5.57
N LEU A 68 -14.19 14.27 -6.10
CA LEU A 68 -14.50 12.89 -5.73
C LEU A 68 -13.34 11.95 -6.07
N HIS A 69 -12.96 11.12 -5.12
CA HIS A 69 -11.92 10.09 -5.24
C HIS A 69 -12.44 8.80 -4.57
N VAL A 70 -11.71 7.69 -4.68
CA VAL A 70 -11.97 6.54 -3.79
C VAL A 70 -11.56 6.95 -2.36
N PRO A 71 -12.44 6.83 -1.35
CA PRO A 71 -12.05 7.04 0.03
C PRO A 71 -11.10 5.91 0.47
N VAL A 72 -10.08 6.27 1.24
CA VAL A 72 -9.04 5.34 1.72
C VAL A 72 -8.74 5.71 3.17
N LEU A 73 -8.72 4.71 4.05
CA LEU A 73 -8.30 4.88 5.45
C LEU A 73 -6.90 5.48 5.52
N ASP A 74 -6.74 6.64 6.18
CA ASP A 74 -5.43 7.19 6.46
C ASP A 74 -4.92 6.70 7.82
N ARG A 75 -3.81 5.96 7.80
CA ARG A 75 -3.11 5.41 8.98
C ARG A 75 -2.00 6.34 9.49
N SER A 76 -2.02 7.62 9.11
CA SER A 76 -1.08 8.62 9.61
C SER A 76 -1.24 8.88 11.11
N VAL A 77 -0.21 8.55 11.89
CA VAL A 77 -0.10 8.84 13.34
C VAL A 77 0.25 10.32 13.56
N GLU A 78 0.01 10.84 14.76
CA GLU A 78 0.25 12.25 15.12
C GLU A 78 1.71 12.69 14.91
N GLU A 79 2.65 11.79 15.21
CA GLU A 79 4.07 11.90 14.88
C GLU A 79 4.41 11.08 13.61
N PRO A 80 4.37 11.68 12.41
CA PRO A 80 4.62 10.94 11.18
C PRO A 80 6.10 10.56 11.02
N PRO A 81 6.42 9.33 10.55
CA PRO A 81 7.78 8.95 10.19
C PRO A 81 8.32 9.85 9.05
N PRO A 82 9.65 10.04 8.94
CA PRO A 82 10.21 11.01 8.00
C PRO A 82 9.92 10.63 6.55
N TYR A 83 9.23 11.50 5.81
CA TYR A 83 8.76 11.19 4.44
C TYR A 83 9.95 10.89 3.51
N VAL A 84 9.90 9.76 2.80
CA VAL A 84 11.05 9.30 2.03
C VAL A 84 11.13 10.01 0.68
N VAL A 85 12.23 10.74 0.49
CA VAL A 85 12.57 11.51 -0.71
C VAL A 85 13.69 10.79 -1.46
N VAL A 86 13.31 9.92 -2.39
CA VAL A 86 14.26 9.24 -3.26
C VAL A 86 14.73 10.20 -4.36
N VAL A 87 16.04 10.32 -4.50
CA VAL A 87 16.71 11.02 -5.60
C VAL A 87 17.16 9.97 -6.61
N GLN A 88 16.55 9.98 -7.79
CA GLN A 88 16.84 9.00 -8.84
C GLN A 88 17.04 9.67 -10.21
N GLY A 89 17.93 9.11 -10.99
CA GLY A 89 18.37 9.61 -12.29
C GLY A 89 19.60 8.83 -12.79
N PRO A 90 20.03 9.08 -14.04
CA PRO A 90 21.08 8.33 -14.72
C PRO A 90 22.47 8.47 -14.07
N PRO A 91 23.47 7.69 -14.50
CA PRO A 91 24.86 7.88 -14.04
C PRO A 91 25.33 9.32 -14.23
N GLN A 92 26.17 9.80 -13.31
CA GLN A 92 26.84 11.11 -13.38
C GLN A 92 25.93 12.36 -13.46
N VAL A 93 24.60 12.23 -13.31
CA VAL A 93 23.63 13.34 -13.45
C VAL A 93 23.65 14.37 -12.30
N GLY A 94 24.36 14.07 -11.20
CA GLY A 94 24.50 14.94 -10.02
C GLY A 94 23.60 14.61 -8.82
N LYS A 95 23.15 13.34 -8.67
CA LYS A 95 22.28 12.89 -7.56
C LYS A 95 22.83 13.25 -6.17
N THR A 96 24.04 12.79 -5.86
CA THR A 96 24.74 13.04 -4.60
C THR A 96 24.96 14.54 -4.35
N LEU A 97 25.30 15.29 -5.42
CA LEU A 97 25.48 16.75 -5.35
C LEU A 97 24.16 17.48 -5.03
N LEU A 98 23.02 16.98 -5.49
CA LEU A 98 21.71 17.52 -5.13
C LEU A 98 21.40 17.29 -3.65
N ILE A 99 21.65 16.10 -3.11
CA ILE A 99 21.42 15.80 -1.69
C ILE A 99 22.37 16.64 -0.81
N LYS A 100 23.68 16.66 -1.11
CA LYS A 100 24.67 17.53 -0.44
C LYS A 100 24.30 19.02 -0.51
N SER A 101 23.58 19.45 -1.55
CA SER A 101 23.06 20.81 -1.70
C SER A 101 21.77 21.07 -0.89
N LEU A 102 20.85 20.09 -0.82
CA LEU A 102 19.60 20.17 -0.06
C LEU A 102 19.84 20.07 1.45
N VAL A 103 20.68 19.13 1.90
CA VAL A 103 21.03 18.98 3.32
C VAL A 103 21.70 20.25 3.84
N LYS A 104 22.63 20.85 3.08
CA LYS A 104 23.23 22.16 3.42
C LYS A 104 22.20 23.30 3.47
N HIS A 105 21.11 23.23 2.70
CA HIS A 105 20.02 24.22 2.76
C HIS A 105 19.15 24.08 4.02
N TYR A 106 18.84 22.86 4.45
CA TYR A 106 18.04 22.61 5.66
C TYR A 106 18.84 22.76 6.96
N THR A 107 20.04 22.17 7.02
CA THR A 107 20.81 21.94 8.26
C THR A 107 22.03 22.86 8.42
N LYS A 108 22.42 23.61 7.38
CA LYS A 108 23.69 24.34 7.22
C LYS A 108 24.97 23.50 7.10
N HIS A 109 25.01 22.27 7.62
CA HIS A 109 26.20 21.40 7.59
C HIS A 109 26.67 21.08 6.14
N ASN A 110 27.96 20.77 6.01
CA ASN A 110 28.53 20.16 4.80
C ASN A 110 28.64 18.64 5.03
N LEU A 111 28.28 17.83 4.05
CA LEU A 111 28.63 16.40 4.00
C LEU A 111 29.73 16.21 2.94
N SER A 112 30.79 15.45 3.26
CA SER A 112 31.93 15.20 2.35
C SER A 112 31.63 14.04 1.39
N ASP A 113 31.38 12.83 1.90
CA ASP A 113 30.78 11.67 1.21
C ASP A 113 29.27 11.57 1.55
N MET A 114 28.54 10.68 0.88
CA MET A 114 27.15 10.34 1.22
C MET A 114 26.93 8.82 1.12
N ARG A 115 26.40 8.25 2.20
CA ARG A 115 26.21 6.82 2.43
C ARG A 115 24.97 6.62 3.32
N GLY A 116 24.14 5.62 3.03
CA GLY A 116 22.87 5.40 3.73
C GLY A 116 21.81 6.48 3.47
N PRO A 117 20.66 6.39 4.16
CA PRO A 117 19.64 7.42 4.13
C PRO A 117 19.96 8.57 5.11
N ILE A 118 19.47 9.78 4.81
CA ILE A 118 19.75 10.99 5.59
C ILE A 118 18.45 11.64 6.06
N THR A 119 18.17 11.58 7.36
CA THR A 119 17.00 12.20 7.99
C THR A 119 17.31 13.65 8.40
N VAL A 120 16.42 14.58 8.06
CA VAL A 120 16.52 16.01 8.42
C VAL A 120 15.18 16.61 8.79
N ILE A 121 15.17 17.58 9.71
CA ILE A 121 13.96 18.33 10.07
C ILE A 121 13.72 19.44 9.04
N SER A 122 12.60 19.36 8.31
CA SER A 122 12.19 20.37 7.33
C SER A 122 11.21 21.41 7.89
N GLY A 123 10.62 21.15 9.05
CA GLY A 123 9.67 22.04 9.73
C GLY A 123 8.94 21.30 10.87
N LYS A 124 8.24 22.04 11.74
CA LYS A 124 7.78 21.54 13.05
C LYS A 124 6.89 20.29 13.08
N LYS A 125 6.21 19.95 11.97
CA LYS A 125 5.41 18.71 11.83
C LYS A 125 5.92 17.78 10.71
N ARG A 126 7.17 17.98 10.25
CA ARG A 126 7.72 17.38 9.02
C ARG A 126 9.24 17.20 9.06
N ARG A 127 9.65 15.97 9.38
CA ARG A 127 10.97 15.41 9.02
C ARG A 127 10.92 14.78 7.61
N LEU A 128 12.05 14.76 6.92
CA LEU A 128 12.26 14.20 5.58
C LEU A 128 13.45 13.24 5.63
N GLN A 129 13.42 12.18 4.83
CA GLN A 129 14.55 11.25 4.69
C GLN A 129 15.01 11.20 3.23
N PHE A 130 16.21 11.69 2.94
CA PHE A 130 16.81 11.64 1.61
C PHE A 130 17.51 10.31 1.36
N VAL A 131 17.29 9.74 0.17
CA VAL A 131 17.89 8.46 -0.24
C VAL A 131 18.42 8.62 -1.67
N GLU A 132 19.67 8.27 -1.93
CA GLU A 132 20.17 8.13 -3.31
C GLU A 132 19.84 6.73 -3.83
N CYS A 133 19.23 6.64 -5.01
CA CYS A 133 19.02 5.36 -5.68
C CYS A 133 20.23 5.02 -6.57
N ILE A 134 20.85 3.86 -6.38
CA ILE A 134 21.86 3.31 -7.31
C ILE A 134 21.19 2.98 -8.67
N ASN A 135 21.98 2.94 -9.75
CA ASN A 135 21.50 2.65 -11.12
C ASN A 135 21.15 1.17 -11.38
N ASP A 136 21.17 0.33 -10.35
CA ASP A 136 20.73 -1.06 -10.48
C ASP A 136 19.19 -1.17 -10.46
N VAL A 137 18.66 -2.14 -11.21
CA VAL A 137 17.23 -2.44 -11.29
C VAL A 137 16.66 -2.82 -9.92
N ASN A 138 17.44 -3.51 -9.08
CA ASN A 138 16.98 -3.98 -7.77
C ASN A 138 16.83 -2.81 -6.79
N ALA A 139 17.85 -1.96 -6.68
CA ALA A 139 17.80 -0.69 -5.94
C ALA A 139 16.66 0.22 -6.43
N MET A 140 16.44 0.31 -7.75
CA MET A 140 15.31 1.03 -8.35
C MET A 140 13.95 0.43 -7.94
N VAL A 141 13.81 -0.89 -7.92
CA VAL A 141 12.57 -1.57 -7.54
C VAL A 141 12.23 -1.32 -6.06
N ASP A 142 13.20 -1.36 -5.17
CA ASP A 142 12.93 -1.18 -3.73
C ASP A 142 12.73 0.28 -3.36
N SER A 143 13.54 1.17 -3.91
CA SER A 143 13.35 2.62 -3.80
C SER A 143 11.96 3.04 -4.29
N ALA A 144 11.47 2.44 -5.39
CA ALA A 144 10.12 2.69 -5.89
C ALA A 144 9.00 2.22 -4.94
N LYS A 145 9.19 1.08 -4.24
CA LYS A 145 8.23 0.60 -3.23
C LYS A 145 8.14 1.57 -2.05
N VAL A 146 9.25 2.21 -1.66
CA VAL A 146 9.36 3.06 -0.45
C VAL A 146 9.09 4.57 -0.70
N ALA A 147 9.48 5.15 -1.83
CA ALA A 147 9.51 6.60 -2.07
C ALA A 147 8.14 7.33 -1.96
N ASP A 148 7.98 8.27 -1.02
CA ASP A 148 6.80 9.16 -0.95
C ASP A 148 6.93 10.35 -1.92
N LEU A 149 8.16 10.84 -2.06
CA LEU A 149 8.59 11.81 -3.06
C LEU A 149 9.72 11.22 -3.91
N VAL A 150 9.62 11.41 -5.22
CA VAL A 150 10.70 11.17 -6.17
C VAL A 150 11.19 12.50 -6.72
N LEU A 151 12.47 12.78 -6.54
CA LEU A 151 13.20 13.80 -7.30
C LEU A 151 13.85 13.11 -8.49
N LEU A 152 13.23 13.24 -9.68
CA LEU A 152 13.71 12.60 -10.90
C LEU A 152 14.68 13.53 -11.64
N LEU A 153 15.97 13.20 -11.63
CA LEU A 153 17.01 13.97 -12.30
C LEU A 153 17.10 13.62 -13.80
N VAL A 154 17.30 14.64 -14.62
CA VAL A 154 17.44 14.53 -16.07
C VAL A 154 18.54 15.48 -16.53
N ASP A 155 19.58 14.97 -17.20
CA ASP A 155 20.59 15.81 -17.84
C ASP A 155 19.95 16.61 -18.98
N GLY A 156 20.09 17.94 -18.95
CA GLY A 156 19.48 18.81 -19.94
C GLY A 156 20.10 18.74 -21.33
N SER A 157 21.39 18.45 -21.41
CA SER A 157 22.17 18.37 -22.64
C SER A 157 21.88 17.08 -23.41
N TYR A 158 21.83 15.94 -22.71
CA TYR A 158 21.51 14.63 -23.28
C TYR A 158 19.99 14.44 -23.43
N GLY A 159 19.23 14.64 -22.34
CA GLY A 159 17.79 14.44 -22.27
C GLY A 159 17.40 13.23 -21.42
N PHE A 160 16.32 12.54 -21.79
CA PHE A 160 15.84 11.39 -21.05
C PHE A 160 16.56 10.10 -21.45
N GLU A 161 17.12 9.42 -20.46
CA GLU A 161 17.75 8.11 -20.59
C GLU A 161 16.80 6.95 -20.25
N MET A 162 17.17 5.74 -20.67
CA MET A 162 16.34 4.54 -20.52
C MET A 162 16.04 4.24 -19.04
N GLU A 163 17.01 4.43 -18.14
CA GLU A 163 16.83 4.23 -16.70
C GLU A 163 15.72 5.11 -16.11
N THR A 164 15.62 6.37 -16.56
CA THR A 164 14.56 7.30 -16.10
C THR A 164 13.17 6.82 -16.52
N PHE A 165 13.06 6.23 -17.73
CA PHE A 165 11.82 5.64 -18.23
C PHE A 165 11.51 4.29 -17.58
N GLU A 166 12.52 3.49 -17.25
CA GLU A 166 12.35 2.24 -16.51
C GLU A 166 11.81 2.52 -15.10
N TYR A 167 12.45 3.42 -14.35
CA TYR A 167 12.00 3.82 -13.01
C TYR A 167 10.56 4.37 -13.02
N LEU A 168 10.21 5.23 -13.98
CA LEU A 168 8.83 5.72 -14.14
C LEU A 168 7.81 4.60 -14.36
N ASN A 169 8.15 3.54 -15.11
CA ASN A 169 7.26 2.39 -15.33
C ASN A 169 7.18 1.46 -14.10
N ILE A 170 8.26 1.35 -13.30
CA ILE A 170 8.25 0.62 -12.02
C ILE A 170 7.29 1.32 -11.03
N LEU A 171 7.40 2.66 -10.91
CA LEU A 171 6.51 3.47 -10.08
C LEU A 171 5.03 3.38 -10.52
N GLN A 172 4.75 3.35 -11.82
CA GLN A 172 3.38 3.19 -12.34
C GLN A 172 2.73 1.85 -11.95
N VAL A 173 3.51 0.83 -11.61
CA VAL A 173 3.02 -0.52 -11.26
C VAL A 173 2.96 -0.75 -9.75
N HIS A 174 4.01 -0.40 -9.00
CA HIS A 174 4.02 -0.59 -7.53
C HIS A 174 3.21 0.48 -6.77
N GLY A 175 2.90 1.62 -7.42
CA GLY A 175 2.04 2.67 -6.87
C GLY A 175 2.69 4.04 -7.05
N PHE A 176 2.05 4.92 -7.83
CA PHE A 176 2.68 6.14 -8.33
C PHE A 176 2.73 7.25 -7.24
N PRO A 177 3.93 7.64 -6.75
CA PRO A 177 4.06 8.59 -5.65
C PRO A 177 4.07 10.04 -6.18
N LYS A 178 4.45 11.00 -5.34
CA LYS A 178 4.69 12.36 -5.81
C LYS A 178 5.98 12.40 -6.61
N ILE A 179 5.97 12.98 -7.81
CA ILE A 179 7.19 13.17 -8.62
C ILE A 179 7.42 14.66 -8.88
N MET A 180 8.65 15.11 -8.68
CA MET A 180 9.18 16.40 -9.13
C MET A 180 10.39 16.14 -10.02
N GLY A 181 10.41 16.75 -11.21
CA GLY A 181 11.55 16.65 -12.10
C GLY A 181 12.60 17.69 -11.74
N VAL A 182 13.87 17.34 -11.81
CA VAL A 182 15.00 18.25 -11.63
C VAL A 182 15.89 18.15 -12.87
N LEU A 183 16.01 19.25 -13.61
CA LEU A 183 16.73 19.29 -14.87
C LEU A 183 18.10 19.95 -14.64
N THR A 184 19.18 19.18 -14.76
CA THR A 184 20.58 19.58 -14.46
C THR A 184 21.38 19.85 -15.75
N HIS A 185 22.66 20.21 -15.61
CA HIS A 185 23.60 20.42 -16.72
C HIS A 185 23.10 21.40 -17.80
N LEU A 186 22.61 22.55 -17.34
CA LEU A 186 22.11 23.61 -18.21
C LEU A 186 23.18 24.63 -18.61
N ASP A 187 24.27 24.66 -17.85
CA ASP A 187 25.57 25.27 -18.15
C ASP A 187 26.20 24.76 -19.46
N LYS A 188 26.05 23.47 -19.79
CA LYS A 188 26.52 22.87 -21.06
C LYS A 188 25.92 23.55 -22.32
N PHE A 189 24.84 24.34 -22.20
CA PHE A 189 24.26 25.08 -23.32
C PHE A 189 24.85 26.49 -23.49
N LYS A 190 25.76 26.64 -24.46
CA LYS A 190 26.18 27.96 -24.97
C LYS A 190 24.99 28.76 -25.52
N ASP A 191 24.01 28.09 -26.11
CA ASP A 191 23.00 28.71 -26.96
C ASP A 191 21.65 28.91 -26.25
N ALA A 192 21.37 30.13 -25.78
CA ALA A 192 20.16 30.47 -25.01
C ALA A 192 18.83 30.28 -25.78
N LYS A 193 18.87 30.15 -27.11
CA LYS A 193 17.71 29.77 -27.94
C LYS A 193 17.49 28.25 -27.90
N GLN A 194 18.55 27.46 -28.09
CA GLN A 194 18.52 26.00 -27.96
C GLN A 194 18.09 25.57 -26.55
N LEU A 195 18.67 26.16 -25.50
CA LEU A 195 18.30 25.95 -24.09
C LEU A 195 16.79 26.07 -23.86
N ARG A 196 16.14 27.13 -24.36
CA ARG A 196 14.69 27.35 -24.24
C ARG A 196 13.88 26.31 -25.03
N LYS A 197 14.33 25.92 -26.23
CA LYS A 197 13.71 24.87 -27.04
C LYS A 197 13.81 23.50 -26.36
N THR A 198 14.96 23.15 -25.80
CA THR A 198 15.20 21.89 -25.08
C THR A 198 14.42 21.82 -23.79
N LYS A 199 14.40 22.87 -22.96
CA LYS A 199 13.53 22.96 -21.77
C LYS A 199 12.06 22.71 -22.12
N LYS A 200 11.55 23.32 -23.21
CA LYS A 200 10.17 23.07 -23.68
C LYS A 200 9.96 21.64 -24.17
N ARG A 201 10.91 21.05 -24.90
CA ARG A 201 10.86 19.64 -25.36
C ARG A 201 10.80 18.67 -24.18
N LEU A 202 11.72 18.80 -23.23
CA LEU A 202 11.83 17.91 -22.08
C LEU A 202 10.64 18.08 -21.13
N LYS A 203 10.18 19.32 -20.88
CA LYS A 203 8.97 19.60 -20.10
C LYS A 203 7.72 18.95 -20.71
N ASN A 204 7.51 19.09 -22.02
CA ASN A 204 6.37 18.46 -22.69
C ASN A 204 6.46 16.92 -22.62
N ARG A 205 7.66 16.35 -22.76
CA ARG A 205 7.87 14.89 -22.64
C ARG A 205 7.61 14.39 -21.20
N PHE A 206 8.08 15.12 -20.19
CA PHE A 206 7.80 14.87 -18.77
C PHE A 206 6.30 14.85 -18.49
N TRP A 207 5.55 15.82 -19.03
CA TRP A 207 4.08 15.86 -18.93
C TRP A 207 3.37 14.69 -19.62
N THR A 208 3.90 14.15 -20.72
CA THR A 208 3.30 12.98 -21.40
C THR A 208 3.47 11.65 -20.66
N GLU A 209 4.40 11.55 -19.70
CA GLU A 209 4.74 10.28 -19.02
C GLU A 209 4.36 10.25 -17.53
N ILE A 210 3.99 11.40 -16.96
CA ILE A 210 3.66 11.59 -15.54
C ILE A 210 2.21 12.09 -15.43
N TYR A 211 2.00 13.38 -15.59
CA TYR A 211 0.70 14.03 -15.75
C TYR A 211 0.91 15.47 -16.26
N ASP A 212 -0.11 16.04 -16.92
CA ASP A 212 -0.03 17.41 -17.42
C ASP A 212 0.05 18.43 -16.27
N GLY A 213 0.92 19.43 -16.41
CA GLY A 213 1.20 20.40 -15.34
C GLY A 213 2.15 19.92 -14.24
N ALA A 214 2.74 18.72 -14.33
CA ALA A 214 3.76 18.23 -13.38
C ALA A 214 4.95 19.23 -13.25
N LYS A 215 5.55 19.29 -12.05
CA LYS A 215 6.58 20.29 -11.74
C LYS A 215 7.95 19.82 -12.21
N LEU A 216 8.65 20.71 -12.91
CA LEU A 216 10.00 20.53 -13.42
C LEU A 216 10.83 21.75 -13.03
N PHE A 217 11.85 21.53 -12.22
CA PHE A 217 12.82 22.51 -11.77
C PHE A 217 14.01 22.54 -12.73
N TYR A 218 14.73 23.66 -12.73
CA TYR A 218 15.93 23.86 -13.54
C TYR A 218 17.04 24.25 -12.58
N LEU A 219 18.11 23.46 -12.54
CA LEU A 219 19.35 23.80 -11.86
C LEU A 219 20.36 24.22 -12.94
N SER A 220 20.98 25.38 -12.77
CA SER A 220 21.80 26.01 -13.82
C SER A 220 23.18 25.36 -13.95
N GLY A 221 24.16 25.87 -13.21
CA GLY A 221 25.52 25.34 -13.13
C GLY A 221 25.99 25.22 -11.68
N LEU A 222 27.17 24.62 -11.47
CA LEU A 222 27.78 24.50 -10.15
C LEU A 222 28.55 25.77 -9.77
N ILE A 223 28.48 26.16 -8.49
CA ILE A 223 29.21 27.29 -7.90
C ILE A 223 29.87 26.76 -6.63
N HIS A 224 31.21 26.82 -6.55
CA HIS A 224 32.01 26.16 -5.49
C HIS A 224 31.58 24.69 -5.23
N GLY A 225 31.42 23.92 -6.31
CA GLY A 225 31.05 22.49 -6.26
C GLY A 225 29.60 22.18 -5.83
N LYS A 226 28.75 23.18 -5.56
CA LYS A 226 27.36 22.99 -5.12
C LYS A 226 26.37 23.77 -6.01
N TYR A 227 25.09 23.43 -5.99
CA TYR A 227 24.09 24.13 -6.81
C TYR A 227 23.78 25.55 -6.26
N PRO A 228 23.19 26.45 -7.06
CA PRO A 228 22.93 27.83 -6.62
C PRO A 228 21.87 27.89 -5.50
N LYS A 229 22.23 28.53 -4.37
CA LYS A 229 21.39 28.62 -3.15
C LYS A 229 19.93 29.02 -3.43
N ARG A 230 19.68 29.94 -4.36
CA ARG A 230 18.33 30.42 -4.74
C ARG A 230 17.49 29.36 -5.48
N GLU A 231 18.12 28.52 -6.30
CA GLU A 231 17.44 27.45 -7.03
C GLU A 231 17.11 26.28 -6.08
N ILE A 232 18.06 25.92 -5.21
CA ILE A 232 17.85 24.93 -4.13
C ILE A 232 16.72 25.38 -3.19
N HIS A 233 16.74 26.62 -2.72
CA HIS A 233 15.71 27.16 -1.82
C HIS A 233 14.30 27.09 -2.43
N ASN A 234 14.18 27.36 -3.74
CA ASN A 234 12.91 27.20 -4.45
C ASN A 234 12.46 25.74 -4.50
N LEU A 235 13.36 24.79 -4.78
CA LEU A 235 13.06 23.35 -4.76
C LEU A 235 12.64 22.90 -3.36
N ALA A 236 13.44 23.21 -2.34
CA ALA A 236 13.16 22.91 -0.92
C ALA A 236 11.78 23.43 -0.48
N ARG A 237 11.42 24.67 -0.85
CA ARG A 237 10.08 25.23 -0.57
C ARG A 237 8.94 24.39 -1.16
N PHE A 238 9.10 23.80 -2.34
CA PHE A 238 8.09 22.91 -2.92
C PHE A 238 8.08 21.52 -2.26
N ILE A 239 9.23 21.00 -1.83
CA ILE A 239 9.34 19.74 -1.07
C ILE A 239 8.59 19.88 0.27
N SER A 240 8.91 20.91 1.06
CA SER A 240 8.31 21.11 2.39
C SER A 240 6.79 21.32 2.37
N VAL A 241 6.23 21.80 1.26
CA VAL A 241 4.78 22.03 1.04
C VAL A 241 4.09 20.83 0.35
N ALA A 242 4.83 19.79 -0.05
CA ALA A 242 4.25 18.65 -0.77
C ALA A 242 3.19 17.90 0.06
N LYS A 243 2.03 17.64 -0.53
CA LYS A 243 1.06 16.65 -0.02
C LYS A 243 1.23 15.35 -0.78
N PHE A 244 1.44 14.28 -0.01
CA PHE A 244 1.55 12.90 -0.47
C PHE A 244 0.17 12.25 -0.57
N ARG A 245 0.10 11.08 -1.19
CA ARG A 245 -1.12 10.29 -1.31
C ARG A 245 -0.85 8.93 -0.67
N PRO A 246 -1.70 8.42 0.22
CA PRO A 246 -1.54 7.06 0.73
C PRO A 246 -1.65 6.05 -0.43
N LEU A 247 -0.75 5.06 -0.44
CA LEU A 247 -0.74 3.96 -1.38
C LEU A 247 -1.21 2.69 -0.67
N SER A 248 -2.05 1.90 -1.32
CA SER A 248 -2.68 0.70 -0.72
C SER A 248 -1.64 -0.26 -0.13
N TRP A 249 -0.58 -0.59 -0.89
CA TRP A 249 0.48 -1.50 -0.43
C TRP A 249 1.17 -1.02 0.85
N ARG A 250 1.46 0.29 0.94
CA ARG A 250 2.12 0.91 2.11
C ARG A 250 1.20 1.00 3.31
N LEU A 251 -0.10 1.25 3.11
CA LEU A 251 -1.06 1.27 4.22
C LEU A 251 -1.26 -0.11 4.84
N THR A 252 -1.18 -1.19 4.05
CA THR A 252 -1.51 -2.55 4.51
C THR A 252 -0.35 -3.28 5.18
N HIS A 253 0.90 -3.02 4.79
CA HIS A 253 2.07 -3.74 5.30
C HIS A 253 2.97 -2.81 6.13
N PRO A 254 3.46 -3.27 7.31
CA PRO A 254 4.54 -2.57 8.01
C PRO A 254 5.84 -2.68 7.21
N TYR A 255 6.64 -1.61 7.19
CA TYR A 255 7.98 -1.64 6.60
C TYR A 255 8.93 -0.65 7.27
N ILE A 256 10.22 -0.93 7.20
CA ILE A 256 11.32 -0.10 7.68
C ILE A 256 12.29 0.12 6.52
N LEU A 257 12.84 1.33 6.43
CA LEU A 257 14.07 1.62 5.69
C LEU A 257 15.19 1.66 6.73
N ALA A 258 16.27 0.92 6.52
CA ALA A 258 17.35 0.86 7.50
C ALA A 258 18.17 2.16 7.50
N ASP A 259 18.35 2.73 8.69
CA ASP A 259 19.17 3.91 8.94
C ASP A 259 20.58 3.51 9.42
N ARG A 260 20.67 2.48 10.29
CA ARG A 260 21.90 1.89 10.86
C ARG A 260 21.84 0.36 10.73
N PHE A 261 22.99 -0.28 10.55
CA PHE A 261 23.16 -1.73 10.36
C PHE A 261 24.41 -2.17 11.14
N GLU A 262 24.30 -3.23 11.95
CA GLU A 262 25.38 -3.71 12.83
C GLU A 262 25.40 -5.24 12.89
N ASP A 263 26.59 -5.82 13.06
CA ASP A 263 26.80 -7.23 13.41
C ASP A 263 27.05 -7.33 14.93
N ILE A 264 26.23 -8.11 15.64
CA ILE A 264 26.32 -8.40 17.08
C ILE A 264 26.80 -9.85 17.31
N THR A 265 27.31 -10.51 16.27
CA THR A 265 27.91 -11.85 16.40
C THR A 265 29.17 -11.78 17.25
N ALA A 266 29.25 -12.58 18.32
CA ALA A 266 30.41 -12.63 19.20
C ALA A 266 31.71 -12.91 18.40
N PRO A 267 32.79 -12.15 18.63
CA PRO A 267 34.01 -12.21 17.81
C PRO A 267 34.65 -13.61 17.83
N ASP A 268 34.60 -14.31 18.97
CA ASP A 268 34.98 -15.71 19.13
C ASP A 268 34.33 -16.64 18.10
N ALA A 269 33.03 -16.50 17.83
CA ALA A 269 32.31 -17.34 16.89
C ALA A 269 32.77 -17.06 15.44
N VAL A 270 33.03 -15.79 15.15
CA VAL A 270 33.58 -15.33 13.86
C VAL A 270 35.00 -15.84 13.63
N GLN A 271 35.85 -15.85 14.66
CA GLN A 271 37.21 -16.39 14.58
C GLN A 271 37.21 -17.92 14.41
N ARG A 272 36.35 -18.64 15.15
CA ARG A 272 36.21 -20.10 15.06
C ARG A 272 35.65 -20.55 13.71
N ASN A 273 34.71 -19.81 13.13
CA ASN A 273 34.19 -20.03 11.79
C ASN A 273 33.82 -18.70 11.10
N PRO A 274 34.63 -18.19 10.15
CA PRO A 274 34.33 -16.91 9.49
C PRO A 274 33.06 -16.96 8.63
N LYS A 275 32.60 -18.17 8.27
CA LYS A 275 31.35 -18.44 7.55
C LYS A 275 30.19 -18.86 8.47
N CYS A 276 30.25 -18.56 9.77
CA CYS A 276 29.06 -18.65 10.62
C CYS A 276 27.99 -17.66 10.15
N ASP A 277 26.72 -18.08 10.26
CA ASP A 277 25.61 -17.14 10.17
C ASP A 277 25.72 -16.09 11.29
N ARG A 278 25.20 -14.90 11.01
CA ARG A 278 25.37 -13.71 11.84
C ARG A 278 24.10 -13.30 12.56
N ASN A 279 24.30 -12.72 13.74
CA ASN A 279 23.29 -12.03 14.51
C ASN A 279 23.40 -10.55 14.19
N VAL A 280 22.39 -10.00 13.51
CA VAL A 280 22.46 -8.66 12.91
C VAL A 280 21.32 -7.81 13.42
N THR A 281 21.61 -6.56 13.74
CA THR A 281 20.59 -5.57 14.11
C THR A 281 20.41 -4.50 13.05
N ILE A 282 19.15 -4.17 12.78
CA ILE A 282 18.75 -3.16 11.81
C ILE A 282 17.90 -2.12 12.52
N TYR A 283 18.32 -0.85 12.44
CA TYR A 283 17.63 0.26 13.07
C TYR A 283 16.90 1.11 12.03
N GLY A 284 15.70 1.60 12.34
CA GLY A 284 15.00 2.54 11.47
C GLY A 284 13.59 2.90 11.95
N TYR A 285 13.00 3.88 11.27
CA TYR A 285 11.63 4.32 11.53
C TYR A 285 10.60 3.32 10.96
N LEU A 286 9.60 2.95 11.77
CA LEU A 286 8.48 2.12 11.33
C LEU A 286 7.47 2.93 10.49
N ARG A 287 7.01 2.31 9.38
CA ARG A 287 6.20 2.94 8.34
C ARG A 287 5.03 2.06 7.92
N GLY A 288 3.94 2.70 7.51
CA GLY A 288 2.83 2.07 6.78
C GLY A 288 1.72 1.50 7.66
N CYS A 289 2.04 0.44 8.41
CA CYS A 289 1.17 -0.19 9.40
C CYS A 289 1.97 -0.47 10.67
N ASN A 290 1.28 -0.68 11.79
CA ASN A 290 1.92 -1.14 13.02
C ASN A 290 2.50 -2.54 12.83
N LEU A 291 3.59 -2.86 13.54
CA LEU A 291 4.30 -4.13 13.50
C LEU A 291 4.01 -4.92 14.78
N LYS A 292 3.68 -6.21 14.70
CA LYS A 292 3.47 -7.06 15.88
C LYS A 292 4.74 -7.85 16.22
N ARG A 293 4.94 -8.17 17.51
CA ARG A 293 5.97 -9.11 17.99
C ARG A 293 5.85 -10.43 17.18
N GLY A 294 6.98 -11.03 16.81
CA GLY A 294 7.04 -12.32 16.08
C GLY A 294 6.65 -12.33 14.59
N THR A 295 6.29 -11.19 13.97
CA THR A 295 5.94 -11.10 12.53
C THR A 295 7.11 -11.54 11.63
N GLN A 296 6.83 -12.27 10.53
CA GLN A 296 7.85 -12.58 9.50
C GLN A 296 8.17 -11.38 8.61
N VAL A 297 9.43 -11.28 8.16
CA VAL A 297 9.97 -10.08 7.51
C VAL A 297 10.83 -10.44 6.30
N HIS A 298 10.60 -9.78 5.16
CA HIS A 298 11.45 -9.87 3.97
C HIS A 298 12.53 -8.78 4.00
N ILE A 299 13.79 -9.18 3.99
CA ILE A 299 14.93 -8.28 3.77
C ILE A 299 15.23 -8.26 2.27
N ALA A 300 15.01 -7.12 1.61
CA ALA A 300 14.90 -7.00 0.16
C ALA A 300 16.22 -7.25 -0.61
N GLY A 301 16.50 -8.52 -0.89
CA GLY A 301 17.75 -8.96 -1.54
C GLY A 301 18.57 -9.95 -0.72
N VAL A 302 18.07 -10.36 0.45
CA VAL A 302 18.63 -11.43 1.28
C VAL A 302 17.66 -12.61 1.31
N GLY A 303 16.52 -12.47 1.98
CA GLY A 303 15.58 -13.57 2.20
C GLY A 303 14.36 -13.18 3.04
N ASP A 304 13.53 -14.18 3.33
CA ASP A 304 12.49 -14.09 4.36
C ASP A 304 13.11 -14.58 5.68
N HIS A 305 13.03 -13.78 6.74
CA HIS A 305 13.55 -14.10 8.07
C HIS A 305 12.45 -13.89 9.12
N LYS A 306 12.46 -14.70 10.19
CA LYS A 306 11.66 -14.43 11.38
C LYS A 306 12.41 -13.41 12.24
N LEU A 307 11.69 -12.41 12.74
CA LEU A 307 12.25 -11.45 13.68
C LEU A 307 12.42 -12.10 15.06
N TRP A 308 13.58 -11.92 15.69
CA TRP A 308 13.87 -12.45 17.03
C TRP A 308 13.34 -11.51 18.11
N ASN A 309 13.75 -10.25 18.05
CA ASN A 309 13.41 -9.23 19.05
C ASN A 309 13.21 -7.85 18.39
N THR A 310 12.40 -6.99 19.01
CA THR A 310 12.21 -5.59 18.63
C THR A 310 12.17 -4.74 19.88
N SER A 311 13.07 -3.76 19.99
CA SER A 311 12.96 -2.69 21.00
C SER A 311 12.60 -1.36 20.35
N ILE A 312 11.82 -0.55 21.08
CA ILE A 312 11.64 0.87 20.79
C ILE A 312 12.89 1.60 21.29
N LEU A 313 13.34 2.60 20.53
CA LEU A 313 14.40 3.52 20.92
C LEU A 313 13.89 4.96 20.86
N PRO A 314 14.48 5.89 21.64
CA PRO A 314 14.18 7.31 21.52
C PRO A 314 14.48 7.81 20.09
N ASP A 315 13.68 8.76 19.63
CA ASP A 315 13.75 9.27 18.27
C ASP A 315 15.03 10.10 18.05
N PRO A 316 15.91 9.76 17.08
CA PRO A 316 17.14 10.53 16.83
C PRO A 316 16.91 11.86 16.09
N CYS A 317 15.67 12.14 15.64
CA CYS A 317 15.27 13.41 15.04
C CYS A 317 13.83 13.77 15.47
N PRO A 318 13.62 14.07 16.77
CA PRO A 318 12.30 14.36 17.33
C PRO A 318 11.72 15.64 16.71
N LEU A 319 10.39 15.69 16.58
CA LEU A 319 9.72 16.88 16.08
C LEU A 319 9.67 17.95 17.19
N PRO A 320 10.03 19.22 16.90
CA PRO A 320 10.06 20.25 17.93
C PRO A 320 8.64 20.61 18.37
N LEU A 321 8.34 20.35 19.64
CA LEU A 321 7.08 20.66 20.32
C LEU A 321 6.56 22.07 19.95
N ALA A 322 5.24 22.18 19.81
CA ALA A 322 4.55 23.15 18.95
C ALA A 322 4.50 24.61 19.46
N THR A 323 5.63 25.13 19.94
CA THR A 323 5.85 26.53 20.33
C THR A 323 5.35 27.50 19.25
N LYS A 324 4.51 28.47 19.65
CA LYS A 324 3.63 29.30 18.78
C LYS A 324 4.32 30.12 17.67
N LYS A 325 5.66 30.17 17.61
CA LYS A 325 6.43 30.87 16.55
C LYS A 325 6.46 30.04 15.24
N ARG A 326 6.20 30.69 14.09
CA ARG A 326 6.08 30.07 12.76
C ARG A 326 7.40 29.58 12.12
N GLY A 327 8.55 30.04 12.62
CA GLY A 327 9.88 29.64 12.13
C GLY A 327 10.44 28.42 12.88
N LEU A 328 11.40 27.74 12.24
CA LEU A 328 12.23 26.70 12.84
C LEU A 328 13.53 27.36 13.36
N ARG A 329 13.87 27.17 14.64
CA ARG A 329 15.12 27.70 15.23
C ARG A 329 16.34 26.96 14.66
N GLU A 330 17.54 27.39 15.04
CA GLU A 330 18.79 26.78 14.57
C GLU A 330 19.08 25.46 15.30
N LYS A 331 18.90 25.42 16.64
CA LYS A 331 18.92 24.18 17.45
C LYS A 331 17.85 23.15 17.02
N GLU A 332 16.79 23.58 16.32
CA GLU A 332 15.70 22.72 15.83
C GLU A 332 16.00 22.10 14.43
N LYS A 333 17.19 22.31 13.84
CA LYS A 333 17.58 21.84 12.49
C LYS A 333 18.45 20.58 12.54
N LEU A 334 18.00 19.58 13.30
CA LEU A 334 18.72 18.32 13.48
C LEU A 334 18.91 17.56 12.16
N ILE A 335 20.01 16.80 12.12
CA ILE A 335 20.41 15.86 11.07
C ILE A 335 20.74 14.52 11.72
N TYR A 336 20.28 13.43 11.10
CA TYR A 336 20.64 12.07 11.47
C TYR A 336 20.99 11.26 10.23
N ALA A 337 22.21 10.76 10.15
CA ALA A 337 22.75 10.01 9.02
C ALA A 337 23.95 9.15 9.47
N PRO A 338 23.73 8.10 10.27
CA PRO A 338 24.79 7.39 10.99
C PRO A 338 25.80 6.68 10.07
N MET A 339 25.46 6.44 8.79
CA MET A 339 26.36 5.87 7.78
C MET A 339 27.16 6.93 6.99
N SER A 340 26.82 8.23 7.07
CA SER A 340 27.45 9.32 6.33
C SER A 340 28.43 10.12 7.18
N ASP A 341 29.29 10.91 6.51
CA ASP A 341 30.05 11.99 7.17
C ASP A 341 29.07 13.02 7.77
N VAL A 342 29.02 13.10 9.09
CA VAL A 342 28.30 14.14 9.83
C VAL A 342 29.26 14.86 10.77
N GLY A 343 29.82 15.96 10.28
CA GLY A 343 30.72 16.80 11.07
C GLY A 343 32.18 16.36 11.02
N GLU A 344 32.62 15.82 9.87
CA GLU A 344 33.97 15.32 9.60
C GLU A 344 34.27 13.95 10.25
N LEU A 345 33.30 13.33 10.94
CA LEU A 345 33.35 11.92 11.40
C LEU A 345 32.56 10.98 10.48
N VAL A 346 33.16 9.84 10.12
CA VAL A 346 32.55 8.72 9.37
C VAL A 346 32.69 7.44 10.18
N TYR A 347 31.56 6.79 10.48
CA TYR A 347 31.52 5.45 11.09
C TYR A 347 31.51 4.38 10.00
N ASP A 348 32.38 3.38 10.10
CA ASP A 348 32.44 2.24 9.18
C ASP A 348 32.69 0.93 9.96
N LYS A 349 31.59 0.19 10.21
CA LYS A 349 31.53 -0.99 11.08
C LYS A 349 32.06 -0.71 12.49
N ASP A 350 33.32 -1.05 12.74
CA ASP A 350 33.98 -1.01 14.04
C ASP A 350 34.98 0.18 14.15
N ALA A 351 35.17 0.93 13.05
CA ALA A 351 36.15 2.02 12.95
C ALA A 351 35.46 3.39 12.79
N VAL A 352 36.14 4.44 13.28
CA VAL A 352 35.73 5.84 13.11
C VAL A 352 36.85 6.61 12.40
N TYR A 353 36.56 7.11 11.22
CA TYR A 353 37.48 7.97 10.44
C TYR A 353 37.14 9.44 10.67
N ILE A 354 38.14 10.27 10.93
CA ILE A 354 37.98 11.71 11.17
C ILE A 354 38.76 12.51 10.11
N ASN A 355 38.07 13.31 9.31
CA ASN A 355 38.61 14.04 8.16
C ASN A 355 38.91 15.51 8.51
N ILE A 356 39.87 15.74 9.41
CA ILE A 356 40.35 17.10 9.74
C ILE A 356 41.09 17.69 8.53
N ASN A 357 40.82 18.96 8.19
CA ASN A 357 41.48 19.64 7.07
C ASN A 357 42.99 19.85 7.36
N ASP A 358 43.88 19.57 6.40
CA ASP A 358 45.36 19.65 6.55
C ASP A 358 45.87 20.96 7.20
N HIS A 359 45.23 22.11 6.95
CA HIS A 359 45.59 23.40 7.53
C HIS A 359 45.24 23.55 9.04
N GLN A 360 44.52 22.59 9.59
CA GLN A 360 44.14 22.48 11.01
C GLN A 360 44.80 21.26 11.67
N VAL A 361 45.53 20.44 10.90
CA VAL A 361 46.21 19.23 11.38
C VAL A 361 47.62 19.59 11.86
N GLN A 362 47.76 19.83 13.16
CA GLN A 362 49.05 19.89 13.86
C GLN A 362 49.52 18.49 14.30
N PHE A 363 49.42 17.49 13.42
CA PHE A 363 49.81 16.12 13.76
C PHE A 363 51.20 15.72 13.28
N SER A 364 51.89 15.13 14.24
CA SER A 364 53.21 14.55 14.25
C SER A 364 53.39 13.36 13.30
N LYS A 365 53.59 13.62 12.00
CA LYS A 365 54.14 12.60 11.08
C LYS A 365 55.48 12.08 11.63
N SER A 366 55.70 10.77 11.57
CA SER A 366 57.02 10.16 11.71
C SER A 366 57.79 10.27 10.39
N ASP A 367 59.08 10.59 10.45
CA ASP A 367 59.91 10.82 9.26
C ASP A 367 60.42 9.52 8.58
N GLU A 368 59.82 8.38 8.91
CA GLU A 368 60.20 7.01 8.49
C GLU A 368 59.94 6.71 6.98
N HIS A 369 59.50 7.70 6.20
CA HIS A 369 59.20 7.60 4.77
C HIS A 369 59.82 8.75 3.93
N LYS A 370 61.00 9.27 4.32
CA LYS A 370 61.71 10.34 3.59
C LYS A 370 63.01 9.95 2.87
N GLU A 371 63.49 8.71 3.00
CA GLU A 371 64.86 8.36 2.56
C GLU A 371 65.04 8.08 1.05
N GLU A 372 63.98 7.95 0.24
CA GLU A 372 64.10 7.52 -1.16
C GLU A 372 64.00 8.63 -2.24
N ASN A 373 63.76 9.90 -1.89
CA ASN A 373 63.65 11.00 -2.88
C ASN A 373 64.28 12.33 -2.42
N GLU A 374 65.61 12.38 -2.29
CA GLU A 374 66.38 13.65 -2.23
C GLU A 374 67.41 13.75 -3.37
N PHE A 375 66.92 13.98 -4.59
CA PHE A 375 67.67 14.69 -5.63
C PHE A 375 66.71 15.71 -6.29
N GLU A 376 67.21 16.92 -6.58
CA GLU A 376 66.47 18.04 -7.17
C GLU A 376 65.30 18.63 -6.34
N ASP A 377 65.61 19.35 -5.25
CA ASP A 377 65.09 20.72 -4.99
C ASP A 377 65.63 21.33 -3.67
N LYS A 378 66.90 21.75 -3.66
CA LYS A 378 67.52 22.43 -2.50
C LYS A 378 67.71 23.93 -2.69
N GLU A 379 66.64 24.67 -3.00
CA GLU A 379 66.72 26.14 -2.98
C GLU A 379 65.37 26.90 -2.82
N LYS A 380 64.88 27.09 -1.57
CA LYS A 380 64.47 28.41 -1.03
C LYS A 380 63.95 28.39 0.43
N THR A 381 64.21 29.50 1.12
CA THR A 381 63.66 29.92 2.43
C THR A 381 63.78 28.94 3.60
N GLN A 382 64.88 29.09 4.33
CA GLN A 382 64.90 28.79 5.77
C GLN A 382 63.82 29.63 6.48
N LYS A 383 62.88 28.94 7.14
CA LYS A 383 62.21 29.43 8.34
C LYS A 383 62.26 28.30 9.35
N GLU A 384 62.93 28.53 10.47
CA GLU A 384 62.94 27.59 11.57
C GLU A 384 61.54 27.57 12.19
N SER A 385 60.75 26.56 11.84
CA SER A 385 59.60 26.18 12.67
C SER A 385 60.16 25.57 13.95
N VAL A 386 60.18 26.38 15.01
CA VAL A 386 60.36 25.88 16.38
C VAL A 386 59.31 24.79 16.57
N ALA A 387 59.77 23.53 16.69
CA ALA A 387 58.87 22.41 16.90
C ALA A 387 58.18 22.60 18.25
N ASP A 388 56.85 22.74 18.23
CA ASP A 388 56.10 23.09 19.44
C ASP A 388 56.35 22.05 20.53
N ILE A 389 56.61 22.52 21.75
CA ILE A 389 57.01 21.63 22.87
C ILE A 389 55.91 20.59 23.14
N GLY A 390 54.65 20.94 22.88
CA GLY A 390 53.51 20.02 22.91
C GLY A 390 53.59 18.89 21.86
N GLU A 391 53.99 19.17 20.62
CA GLU A 391 54.17 18.12 19.60
C GLU A 391 55.27 17.14 19.99
N LEU A 392 56.40 17.65 20.51
CA LEU A 392 57.52 16.82 20.96
C LEU A 392 57.14 15.99 22.20
N LEU A 393 56.39 16.56 23.14
CA LEU A 393 55.88 15.85 24.31
C LEU A 393 54.91 14.73 23.90
N VAL A 394 53.95 15.00 23.01
CA VAL A 394 52.99 13.99 22.52
C VAL A 394 53.72 12.89 21.71
N LYS A 395 54.65 13.25 20.81
CA LYS A 395 55.52 12.28 20.11
C LYS A 395 56.28 11.37 21.08
N THR A 396 56.71 11.92 22.22
CA THR A 396 57.46 11.17 23.25
C THR A 396 56.52 10.23 24.00
N LEU A 397 55.41 10.73 24.55
CA LEU A 397 54.43 9.94 25.30
C LEU A 397 53.83 8.79 24.47
N GLN A 398 53.54 9.02 23.18
CA GLN A 398 53.07 7.96 22.26
C GLN A 398 54.10 6.84 22.04
N LYS A 399 55.39 7.09 22.30
CA LYS A 399 56.48 6.11 22.14
C LYS A 399 56.93 5.47 23.46
N THR A 400 56.40 5.86 24.62
CA THR A 400 56.78 5.27 25.92
C THR A 400 56.05 3.95 26.17
N LYS A 401 56.81 2.85 26.26
CA LYS A 401 56.26 1.50 26.55
C LYS A 401 55.98 1.23 28.03
N TYR A 402 56.73 1.87 28.92
CA TYR A 402 56.58 1.78 30.38
C TYR A 402 55.75 2.95 30.89
N SER A 403 54.94 2.71 31.94
CA SER A 403 54.17 3.78 32.59
C SER A 403 55.08 4.80 33.27
N VAL A 404 54.52 5.94 33.70
CA VAL A 404 55.29 6.93 34.47
C VAL A 404 55.71 6.34 35.82
N ASP A 405 54.82 5.62 36.50
CA ASP A 405 55.08 4.97 37.79
C ASP A 405 56.13 3.86 37.69
N GLU A 406 56.11 3.07 36.62
CA GLU A 406 57.09 2.01 36.38
C GLU A 406 58.50 2.59 36.18
N LYS A 407 58.62 3.75 35.51
CA LYS A 407 59.89 4.49 35.41
C LYS A 407 60.32 5.13 36.71
N LEU A 408 59.37 5.65 37.51
CA LEU A 408 59.66 6.22 38.82
C LEU A 408 60.19 5.13 39.78
N ASN A 409 59.58 3.94 39.77
CA ASN A 409 60.04 2.77 40.51
C ASN A 409 61.41 2.25 40.05
N GLN A 410 61.77 2.47 38.77
CA GLN A 410 63.12 2.19 38.24
C GLN A 410 64.12 3.34 38.48
N SER A 411 63.70 4.48 39.05
CA SER A 411 64.56 5.66 39.25
C SER A 411 65.06 5.78 40.69
N SER A 412 66.33 5.41 40.92
CA SER A 412 66.99 5.54 42.22
C SER A 412 67.38 6.99 42.52
N ILE A 413 67.04 7.51 43.69
CA ILE A 413 67.40 8.87 44.12
C ILE A 413 68.77 8.85 44.83
N GLN A 414 69.73 9.66 44.37
CA GLN A 414 71.00 9.90 45.07
C GLN A 414 70.89 11.12 45.99
N LEU A 415 70.80 10.88 47.30
CA LEU A 415 70.67 11.95 48.30
C LEU A 415 71.97 12.74 48.59
N PHE A 416 73.14 12.18 48.24
CA PHE A 416 74.44 12.83 48.48
C PHE A 416 75.42 12.62 47.31
N ARG A 417 76.23 13.65 47.00
CA ARG A 417 77.15 13.75 45.84
C ARG A 417 78.27 12.69 45.77
N ARG A 418 78.31 11.73 46.68
CA ARG A 418 79.26 10.60 46.73
C ARG A 418 78.65 9.30 47.29
N GLY A 419 77.33 9.25 47.48
CA GLY A 419 76.62 8.07 47.98
C GLY A 419 76.25 7.09 46.86
N ALA A 420 76.10 5.81 47.20
CA ALA A 420 75.47 4.83 46.31
C ALA A 420 73.98 5.21 46.08
N PRO A 421 73.42 4.90 44.90
CA PRO A 421 71.97 5.02 44.66
C PRO A 421 71.19 4.08 45.59
N ALA A 422 70.05 4.54 46.10
CA ALA A 422 69.12 3.71 46.87
C ALA A 422 68.03 3.14 45.96
N GLU A 423 67.87 1.81 45.96
CA GLU A 423 66.79 1.11 45.26
C GLU A 423 65.61 0.86 46.21
N THR A 424 64.39 1.15 45.76
CA THR A 424 63.14 1.12 46.55
C THR A 424 62.52 -0.29 46.67
N ALA A 425 63.36 -1.32 46.78
CA ALA A 425 62.97 -2.73 46.63
C ALA A 425 62.76 -3.51 47.96
N LEU A 426 62.53 -2.84 49.10
CA LEU A 426 62.56 -3.47 50.44
C LEU A 426 61.38 -3.12 51.39
N ILE A 427 60.15 -2.94 50.87
CA ILE A 427 58.94 -2.91 51.73
C ILE A 427 57.85 -3.85 51.17
N LYS A 428 58.05 -5.17 51.32
CA LYS A 428 56.96 -6.16 51.18
C LYS A 428 57.26 -7.52 51.83
N SER A 429 57.23 -7.57 53.16
CA SER A 429 56.63 -8.67 53.96
C SER A 429 57.04 -8.59 55.43
N HIS A 430 56.07 -8.66 56.33
CA HIS A 430 56.20 -9.46 57.54
C HIS A 430 54.80 -9.81 58.06
N THR A 431 54.47 -11.10 58.04
CA THR A 431 53.30 -11.69 58.68
C THR A 431 53.67 -12.16 60.07
N VAL A 432 52.96 -11.71 61.11
CA VAL A 432 52.78 -12.47 62.37
C VAL A 432 51.39 -12.14 62.90
N ASP A 433 50.47 -13.10 62.83
CA ASP A 433 49.29 -13.12 63.68
C ASP A 433 49.66 -13.86 64.97
N THR A 434 49.62 -13.20 66.13
CA THR A 434 49.53 -13.91 67.42
C THR A 434 48.82 -13.04 68.46
N GLU A 435 47.92 -13.68 69.19
CA GLU A 435 46.98 -13.15 70.17
C GLU A 435 47.68 -12.57 71.42
N LEU A 436 47.09 -11.53 72.06
CA LEU A 436 46.50 -11.57 73.42
C LEU A 436 46.29 -10.17 74.07
N GLU A 437 45.09 -9.98 74.66
CA GLU A 437 44.74 -9.24 75.90
C GLU A 437 45.01 -7.72 76.11
N GLY A 438 44.13 -7.08 76.91
CA GLY A 438 44.25 -5.71 77.49
C GLY A 438 43.94 -4.56 76.52
N GLN A 439 42.82 -3.82 76.55
CA GLN A 439 41.92 -3.31 77.60
C GLN A 439 42.40 -2.06 78.36
N ASP A 440 41.84 -0.91 77.94
CA ASP A 440 41.44 0.33 78.65
C ASP A 440 42.41 1.13 79.57
N GLY A 441 42.27 2.47 79.54
CA GLY A 441 42.97 3.46 80.40
C GLY A 441 44.07 4.23 79.65
N HIS A 442 44.00 5.53 79.32
CA HIS A 442 43.28 6.72 79.82
C HIS A 442 43.90 7.41 81.05
N GLY A 443 44.09 8.74 80.92
CA GLY A 443 44.71 9.67 81.87
C GLY A 443 46.19 9.96 81.60
N SER A 444 46.76 11.11 81.99
CA SER A 444 46.25 12.50 82.16
C SER A 444 47.42 13.41 82.58
N ASP A 445 47.10 14.69 82.82
CA ASP A 445 47.81 15.65 83.71
C ASP A 445 48.79 16.67 83.08
N GLU A 446 48.85 17.80 83.81
CA GLU A 446 49.73 18.98 83.75
C GLU A 446 49.44 20.11 82.72
N ASP A 447 49.43 21.32 83.31
CA ASP A 447 49.35 22.71 82.82
C ASP A 447 48.07 23.26 82.14
N ASP A 448 47.73 24.47 82.58
CA ASP A 448 46.45 25.19 82.44
C ASP A 448 46.72 26.68 82.07
N GLU A 449 45.67 27.49 81.98
CA GLU A 449 45.67 28.97 81.97
C GLU A 449 46.20 29.78 80.75
N MET A 450 45.24 30.50 80.13
CA MET A 450 45.27 31.97 79.86
C MET A 450 46.22 32.60 78.81
N VAL A 451 45.61 33.18 77.75
CA VAL A 451 45.53 34.64 77.46
C VAL A 451 46.85 35.46 77.61
N ASP A 452 47.40 36.15 76.60
CA ASP A 452 46.76 37.01 75.58
C ASP A 452 47.71 37.44 74.41
N THR A 453 47.15 38.15 73.41
CA THR A 453 47.74 39.19 72.50
C THR A 453 49.04 38.92 71.68
N SER A 454 49.30 39.52 70.50
CA SER A 454 48.55 40.49 69.64
C SER A 454 49.06 40.52 68.18
N SER A 455 48.33 41.25 67.31
CA SER A 455 48.84 42.23 66.28
C SER A 455 49.69 41.75 65.07
N GLU A 456 49.72 42.38 63.88
CA GLU A 456 48.94 43.41 63.13
C GLU A 456 49.59 43.50 61.71
N GLU A 457 49.04 44.02 60.60
CA GLU A 457 47.71 44.49 60.12
C GLU A 457 47.68 44.13 58.59
N ILE A 458 47.02 44.66 57.54
CA ILE A 458 46.06 45.73 57.12
C ILE A 458 45.48 45.23 55.75
N ASP A 459 44.43 45.68 55.04
CA ASP A 459 43.48 46.82 55.01
C ASP A 459 42.09 46.21 54.65
N THR A 460 41.03 46.38 55.44
CA THR A 460 39.99 47.46 55.46
C THR A 460 38.90 47.46 54.36
N ASP A 461 37.71 47.89 54.81
CA ASP A 461 36.67 48.69 54.12
C ASP A 461 35.79 48.16 52.96
N ALA A 462 34.51 47.91 53.32
CA ALA A 462 33.39 48.88 53.14
C ALA A 462 32.12 48.46 52.35
N ALA A 463 31.04 48.27 53.13
CA ALA A 463 29.79 49.05 53.08
C ALA A 463 28.70 48.82 51.99
N SER A 464 27.53 49.40 52.31
CA SER A 464 26.21 49.46 51.62
C SER A 464 25.44 48.15 51.45
N ASP A 465 24.22 47.97 51.98
CA ASP A 465 22.98 48.79 51.92
C ASP A 465 22.24 48.63 50.56
N SER A 466 20.91 48.47 50.48
CA SER A 466 19.84 48.70 51.47
C SER A 466 18.82 47.56 51.55
N GLY A 467 18.06 47.53 52.66
CA GLY A 467 16.79 46.81 52.76
C GLY A 467 15.57 47.75 52.70
N SER A 468 14.45 47.23 52.19
CA SER A 468 13.08 47.65 52.51
C SER A 468 12.15 46.49 52.11
N ASP A 469 11.33 45.90 52.97
CA ASP A 469 10.23 46.48 53.74
C ASP A 469 9.06 46.96 52.84
N ALA A 470 7.79 46.64 53.12
CA ALA A 470 7.22 45.65 54.05
C ALA A 470 5.74 45.38 53.72
N GLU A 471 5.09 44.46 54.47
CA GLU A 471 3.64 44.42 54.79
C GLU A 471 2.61 44.21 53.64
N ASN A 472 1.47 43.51 53.79
CA ASN A 472 0.94 42.54 54.78
C ASN A 472 0.18 41.44 53.97
N ASP A 473 -0.03 40.19 54.40
CA ASP A 473 -0.61 39.63 55.65
C ASP A 473 -2.11 39.98 55.86
N GLU A 474 -2.99 39.11 56.38
CA GLU A 474 -2.82 37.80 57.04
C GLU A 474 -3.84 36.71 56.57
N SER A 475 -3.59 35.45 56.98
CA SER A 475 -4.52 34.36 57.44
C SER A 475 -5.89 34.09 56.75
N ALA A 476 -6.40 32.86 56.58
CA ALA A 476 -5.94 31.46 56.61
C ALA A 476 -7.09 30.59 55.98
N ASP A 477 -7.29 29.27 56.05
CA ASP A 477 -6.63 28.06 56.61
C ASP A 477 -7.29 26.81 55.91
N MET A 478 -6.90 25.53 55.99
CA MET A 478 -5.76 24.79 56.60
C MET A 478 -5.58 23.43 55.87
N SER A 479 -4.48 22.74 56.16
CA SER A 479 -4.31 21.26 56.15
C SER A 479 -4.04 20.48 54.84
N THR A 480 -3.11 19.51 54.96
CA THR A 480 -2.90 18.31 54.12
C THR A 480 -2.41 18.47 52.67
N LYS A 481 -1.13 18.87 52.50
CA LYS A 481 -0.20 18.26 51.50
C LYS A 481 1.26 18.65 51.77
N LYS A 482 1.92 17.88 52.64
CA LYS A 482 3.39 17.69 52.67
C LYS A 482 3.62 16.18 52.67
N ASP A 483 4.54 15.70 51.82
CA ASP A 483 5.30 14.44 51.92
C ASP A 483 5.86 13.96 50.56
N ILE A 484 5.34 14.44 49.42
CA ILE A 484 5.74 13.94 48.08
C ILE A 484 6.94 14.68 47.47
N GLU A 485 7.15 15.97 47.77
CA GLU A 485 8.18 16.79 47.09
C GLU A 485 9.63 16.51 47.56
N ARG A 486 9.84 15.79 48.67
CA ARG A 486 11.19 15.53 49.23
C ARG A 486 11.98 14.39 48.56
N ILE A 487 11.41 13.71 47.57
CA ILE A 487 12.05 12.56 46.91
C ILE A 487 12.69 12.94 45.56
N ALA A 488 12.31 14.09 44.97
CA ALA A 488 12.75 14.47 43.62
C ALA A 488 14.16 15.09 43.56
N GLU A 489 14.62 15.77 44.61
CA GLU A 489 15.84 16.61 44.56
C GLU A 489 17.14 15.89 44.96
N MET A 490 17.11 14.58 45.22
CA MET A 490 18.26 13.81 45.73
C MET A 490 18.96 12.90 44.71
N ASN A 491 18.62 12.99 43.43
CA ASN A 491 18.99 11.96 42.43
C ASN A 491 19.77 12.49 41.20
N GLU A 492 20.46 13.64 41.30
CA GLU A 492 21.17 14.27 40.17
C GLU A 492 22.70 14.41 40.37
N ASN A 493 23.29 13.75 41.37
CA ASN A 493 24.75 13.70 41.57
C ASN A 493 25.24 12.32 42.02
N LEU A 494 25.70 11.49 41.07
CA LEU A 494 26.70 10.44 41.30
C LEU A 494 27.30 10.01 39.95
N THR A 495 28.61 10.18 39.80
CA THR A 495 29.38 9.89 38.59
C THR A 495 29.81 8.43 38.53
N GLU A 496 29.90 7.87 37.31
CA GLU A 496 30.48 6.55 37.07
C GLU A 496 31.94 6.49 37.57
N THR A 497 32.24 5.49 38.42
CA THR A 497 33.58 4.93 38.58
C THR A 497 33.48 3.42 38.75
N ASP A 498 34.31 2.73 37.98
CA ASP A 498 34.57 1.28 37.88
C ASP A 498 34.02 0.38 39.00
N PHE A 499 33.13 -0.56 38.64
CA PHE A 499 33.11 -1.87 39.29
C PHE A 499 32.55 -2.97 38.37
N ASP A 500 33.44 -3.80 37.84
CA ASP A 500 33.07 -4.97 37.04
C ASP A 500 32.71 -6.14 37.98
N GLY A 501 31.45 -6.58 37.96
CA GLY A 501 30.99 -7.79 38.65
C GLY A 501 30.19 -7.60 39.96
N LEU A 502 28.87 -7.36 39.86
CA LEU A 502 27.92 -7.64 40.96
C LEU A 502 26.53 -8.06 40.47
N GLY A 503 26.42 -9.30 39.96
CA GLY A 503 25.25 -9.83 39.24
C GLY A 503 23.97 -10.14 40.05
N ASN A 504 23.58 -9.30 41.01
CA ASN A 504 22.38 -9.51 41.84
C ASN A 504 21.48 -8.26 41.97
N ALA A 505 21.89 -7.09 41.47
CA ALA A 505 21.19 -5.81 41.71
C ALA A 505 19.82 -5.65 41.00
N SER A 506 19.46 -6.54 40.07
CA SER A 506 18.16 -6.51 39.38
C SER A 506 17.02 -7.15 40.18
N LYS A 507 17.30 -8.21 40.94
CA LYS A 507 16.27 -9.08 41.52
C LYS A 507 15.35 -8.34 42.50
N TRP A 508 15.91 -7.52 43.40
CA TRP A 508 15.10 -6.76 44.34
C TRP A 508 14.19 -5.72 43.65
N LYS A 509 14.52 -5.25 42.44
CA LYS A 509 13.60 -4.43 41.62
C LYS A 509 12.51 -5.27 40.96
N GLU A 510 12.83 -6.48 40.51
CA GLU A 510 11.85 -7.44 40.01
C GLU A 510 10.88 -7.87 41.13
N ASP A 511 11.38 -8.10 42.34
CA ASP A 511 10.58 -8.37 43.54
C ASP A 511 9.66 -7.18 43.89
N LEU A 512 10.16 -5.95 43.86
CA LEU A 512 9.35 -4.76 44.17
C LEU A 512 8.29 -4.48 43.08
N LEU A 513 8.60 -4.79 41.81
CA LEU A 513 7.63 -4.82 40.71
C LEU A 513 6.60 -5.95 40.84
N SER A 514 6.98 -7.13 41.36
CA SER A 514 6.02 -8.21 41.64
C SER A 514 5.11 -7.85 42.82
N PHE A 515 5.65 -7.22 43.86
CA PHE A 515 4.88 -6.75 45.03
C PHE A 515 3.89 -5.63 44.72
N THR A 516 4.18 -4.80 43.71
CA THR A 516 3.23 -3.80 43.21
C THR A 516 2.19 -4.41 42.28
N LYS A 517 2.56 -5.39 41.43
CA LYS A 517 1.58 -6.20 40.67
C LYS A 517 0.60 -6.92 41.61
N LEU A 518 1.06 -7.50 42.71
CA LEU A 518 0.22 -8.15 43.73
C LEU A 518 -0.74 -7.20 44.47
N LYS A 519 -0.57 -5.87 44.38
CA LYS A 519 -1.49 -4.87 44.96
C LYS A 519 -2.56 -4.38 44.00
N ARG A 520 -2.40 -4.59 42.69
CA ARG A 520 -3.53 -4.54 41.74
C ARG A 520 -4.20 -5.91 41.73
N GLY A 521 -5.53 -5.95 41.62
CA GLY A 521 -6.21 -7.22 41.36
C GLY A 521 -5.80 -7.76 39.99
N MET A 522 -5.41 -9.04 39.91
CA MET A 522 -5.03 -9.70 38.66
C MET A 522 -6.09 -9.47 37.58
N THR A 523 -5.70 -8.91 36.44
CA THR A 523 -6.65 -8.65 35.36
C THR A 523 -7.03 -9.93 34.64
N LEU A 524 -8.25 -10.00 34.11
CA LEU A 524 -8.70 -11.14 33.29
C LEU A 524 -7.77 -11.37 32.07
N MET A 525 -7.11 -10.33 31.58
CA MET A 525 -6.18 -10.44 30.46
C MET A 525 -4.87 -11.10 30.87
N GLU A 526 -4.33 -10.79 32.05
CA GLU A 526 -3.17 -11.49 32.63
C GLU A 526 -3.50 -12.95 32.98
N LEU A 527 -4.72 -13.24 33.44
CA LEU A 527 -5.16 -14.62 33.72
C LEU A 527 -5.31 -15.49 32.46
N VAL A 528 -5.66 -14.91 31.31
CA VAL A 528 -5.85 -15.64 30.04
C VAL A 528 -4.57 -15.75 29.21
N TYR A 529 -3.63 -14.80 29.32
CA TYR A 529 -2.43 -14.74 28.48
C TYR A 529 -1.09 -14.75 29.23
N GLY A 530 -1.09 -14.67 30.56
CA GLY A 530 0.12 -14.78 31.38
C GLY A 530 0.64 -16.21 31.49
N ASP A 531 1.94 -16.37 31.74
CA ASP A 531 2.59 -17.68 31.87
C ASP A 531 2.20 -18.39 33.17
N THR A 532 1.11 -19.17 33.10
CA THR A 532 0.61 -20.05 34.20
C THR A 532 1.64 -21.06 34.69
N GLN A 533 2.70 -21.34 33.91
CA GLN A 533 3.83 -22.17 34.33
C GLN A 533 4.56 -21.62 35.57
N ALA A 534 4.50 -20.31 35.82
CA ALA A 534 5.08 -19.70 37.02
C ALA A 534 4.35 -20.10 38.32
N GLN A 535 3.12 -20.61 38.25
CA GLN A 535 2.33 -21.01 39.42
C GLN A 535 2.39 -22.51 39.75
N LEU A 536 2.77 -23.37 38.79
CA LEU A 536 2.85 -24.82 38.99
C LEU A 536 4.18 -25.26 39.61
N ASN A 537 5.29 -24.63 39.23
CA ASN A 537 6.64 -25.00 39.67
C ASN A 537 6.98 -24.59 41.13
N GLY A 538 6.01 -24.11 41.90
CA GLY A 538 6.17 -23.75 43.32
C GLY A 538 5.97 -24.91 44.31
N SER A 539 5.76 -26.14 43.84
CA SER A 539 5.34 -27.28 44.68
C SER A 539 6.38 -28.40 44.86
N ASP A 540 7.42 -28.47 44.02
CA ASP A 540 8.42 -29.55 44.01
C ASP A 540 9.59 -29.33 45.00
N ALA A 541 9.28 -28.96 46.26
CA ALA A 541 10.29 -28.66 47.28
C ALA A 541 9.98 -29.19 48.70
N ALA A 542 9.07 -30.15 48.85
CA ALA A 542 8.75 -30.75 50.14
C ALA A 542 8.33 -32.24 50.03
N ASN A 543 9.31 -33.15 49.99
CA ASN A 543 9.11 -34.59 50.18
C ASN A 543 10.43 -35.28 50.58
N ALA A 544 10.86 -35.10 51.83
CA ALA A 544 12.00 -35.81 52.40
C ALA A 544 11.88 -35.94 53.93
N VAL A 545 11.80 -37.20 54.39
CA VAL A 545 11.84 -37.66 55.79
C VAL A 545 10.59 -37.36 56.63
N ASP A 546 10.28 -38.33 57.48
CA ASP A 546 9.11 -38.49 58.36
C ASP A 546 9.65 -38.81 59.75
N ASP A 547 9.39 -37.99 60.78
CA ASP A 547 9.48 -38.42 62.19
C ASP A 547 8.86 -37.44 63.22
N SER A 548 8.30 -38.02 64.28
CA SER A 548 7.95 -37.54 65.64
C SER A 548 7.62 -36.05 65.98
N ASP A 549 6.38 -35.85 66.44
CA ASP A 549 5.93 -35.16 67.68
C ASP A 549 6.24 -33.67 68.04
N SER A 550 5.32 -33.15 68.89
CA SER A 550 5.40 -31.95 69.76
C SER A 550 4.97 -30.58 69.20
N ASP A 551 3.82 -30.12 69.71
CA ASP A 551 3.42 -28.75 70.14
C ASP A 551 4.22 -27.55 69.58
N ASP A 552 3.60 -26.55 68.94
CA ASP A 552 2.74 -25.58 69.65
C ASP A 552 1.76 -24.79 68.73
N GLU A 553 0.62 -24.33 69.28
CA GLU A 553 -0.32 -23.43 68.59
C GLU A 553 -0.13 -21.95 68.96
N LEU A 554 0.26 -21.07 68.01
CA LEU A 554 0.00 -19.63 68.19
C LEU A 554 -0.15 -18.85 66.87
N PHE A 555 -1.05 -17.85 66.89
CA PHE A 555 -1.33 -16.85 65.84
C PHE A 555 -1.81 -17.34 64.45
N LYS A 556 -3.08 -17.77 64.38
CA LYS A 556 -3.91 -17.61 63.16
C LYS A 556 -4.71 -16.32 63.24
N LEU A 557 -4.49 -15.36 62.34
CA LEU A 557 -5.45 -14.25 62.17
C LEU A 557 -6.64 -14.72 61.32
N LYS A 558 -7.85 -14.37 61.77
CA LYS A 558 -9.10 -15.03 61.38
C LYS A 558 -9.86 -14.23 60.31
N ASN A 559 -9.90 -14.74 59.08
CA ASN A 559 -10.93 -14.40 58.10
C ASN A 559 -11.59 -15.68 57.57
N GLN A 560 -12.84 -15.91 57.97
CA GLN A 560 -13.66 -17.03 57.50
C GLN A 560 -14.54 -16.55 56.34
N PRO A 561 -14.49 -17.16 55.14
CA PRO A 561 -15.70 -17.27 54.34
C PRO A 561 -16.71 -18.18 55.07
N PRO A 562 -18.02 -17.98 54.89
CA PRO A 562 -19.03 -18.89 55.43
C PRO A 562 -18.85 -20.30 54.84
N LYS A 563 -19.18 -21.32 55.66
CA LYS A 563 -19.25 -22.73 55.24
C LYS A 563 -20.68 -23.06 54.76
N GLU A 564 -20.81 -24.27 54.21
CA GLU A 564 -22.02 -24.87 53.64
C GLU A 564 -22.34 -24.27 52.24
N VAL A 565 -22.45 -25.05 51.17
CA VAL A 565 -22.55 -26.51 51.05
C VAL A 565 -21.23 -27.15 50.58
N LYS A 566 -20.87 -28.33 51.14
CA LYS A 566 -19.72 -29.13 50.72
C LYS A 566 -20.16 -30.52 50.25
N GLU A 567 -20.68 -30.61 49.03
CA GLU A 567 -20.86 -31.85 48.27
C GLU A 567 -20.87 -31.50 46.77
N LYS A 568 -20.44 -32.42 45.89
CA LYS A 568 -20.23 -32.27 44.42
C LYS A 568 -19.01 -31.48 43.88
N ASN A 569 -18.06 -30.98 44.69
CA ASN A 569 -16.84 -30.34 44.16
C ASN A 569 -15.63 -31.31 44.02
N ASN A 570 -15.74 -32.27 43.09
CA ASN A 570 -14.58 -33.01 42.55
C ASN A 570 -14.15 -32.48 41.15
N ASN A 571 -14.83 -31.47 40.61
CA ASN A 571 -14.67 -30.99 39.24
C ASN A 571 -13.75 -29.76 39.14
N LEU A 572 -12.59 -29.79 39.81
CA LEU A 572 -11.57 -28.72 39.72
C LEU A 572 -10.45 -29.03 38.72
N GLU A 573 -10.27 -30.29 38.32
CA GLU A 573 -9.40 -30.67 37.20
C GLU A 573 -10.10 -30.52 35.84
N ASP A 574 -11.44 -30.60 35.82
CA ASP A 574 -12.28 -30.52 34.61
C ASP A 574 -12.48 -29.10 34.05
N MET A 575 -12.04 -28.04 34.74
CA MET A 575 -12.23 -26.64 34.27
C MET A 575 -11.45 -26.31 32.99
N ASN A 576 -10.49 -27.16 32.58
CA ASN A 576 -9.83 -27.09 31.27
C ASN A 576 -10.50 -27.99 30.20
N ALA A 577 -11.58 -28.69 30.54
CA ALA A 577 -12.26 -29.70 29.73
C ALA A 577 -13.66 -29.28 29.24
N ASP A 578 -14.09 -28.02 29.49
CA ASP A 578 -15.26 -27.40 28.85
C ASP A 578 -15.00 -27.18 27.34
N ASP A 579 -15.00 -28.27 26.59
CA ASP A 579 -14.80 -28.29 25.14
C ASP A 579 -15.96 -27.55 24.44
N SER A 580 -15.61 -26.43 23.80
CA SER A 580 -16.48 -25.50 23.06
C SER A 580 -17.42 -26.12 22.01
N VAL A 581 -17.31 -27.43 21.76
CA VAL A 581 -18.19 -28.25 20.92
C VAL A 581 -19.51 -28.60 21.61
N LYS A 582 -19.59 -28.60 22.95
CA LYS A 582 -20.81 -28.96 23.72
C LYS A 582 -21.29 -27.80 24.61
N LEU A 583 -22.44 -27.23 24.25
CA LEU A 583 -23.24 -26.39 25.15
C LEU A 583 -24.45 -27.19 25.64
N GLU A 584 -24.24 -28.06 26.62
CA GLU A 584 -25.30 -28.84 27.26
C GLU A 584 -25.96 -28.03 28.38
N MET A 585 -26.88 -27.12 28.02
CA MET A 585 -27.79 -26.53 29.00
C MET A 585 -28.58 -27.64 29.68
N THR A 586 -28.47 -27.73 31.00
CA THR A 586 -29.25 -28.67 31.79
C THR A 586 -30.70 -28.20 31.93
N SER A 587 -31.59 -29.10 32.36
CA SER A 587 -32.94 -28.69 32.78
C SER A 587 -32.93 -27.80 34.01
N GLU A 588 -31.93 -27.95 34.89
CA GLU A 588 -31.76 -27.17 36.12
C GLU A 588 -31.43 -25.69 35.76
N ASP A 589 -30.58 -25.46 34.75
CA ASP A 589 -30.27 -24.11 34.23
C ASP A 589 -31.51 -23.36 33.70
N LEU A 590 -32.53 -24.09 33.23
CA LEU A 590 -33.78 -23.52 32.73
C LEU A 590 -34.76 -23.19 33.86
N GLU A 591 -34.76 -23.94 34.97
CA GLU A 591 -35.65 -23.69 36.11
C GLU A 591 -35.32 -22.40 36.85
N ILE A 592 -34.04 -21.99 36.85
CA ILE A 592 -33.56 -20.70 37.40
C ILE A 592 -34.37 -19.51 36.81
N TRP A 593 -34.75 -19.57 35.52
CA TRP A 593 -35.49 -18.51 34.83
C TRP A 593 -36.99 -18.46 35.17
N ASN A 594 -37.52 -19.46 35.88
CA ASN A 594 -38.88 -19.42 36.42
C ASN A 594 -38.96 -18.63 37.74
N SER A 595 -37.82 -18.27 38.35
CA SER A 595 -37.80 -17.51 39.60
C SER A 595 -38.17 -16.04 39.37
N MET A 596 -39.12 -15.53 40.16
CA MET A 596 -39.71 -14.20 39.95
C MET A 596 -38.69 -13.08 40.22
N GLU A 597 -37.78 -13.25 41.17
CA GLU A 597 -36.73 -12.29 41.51
C GLU A 597 -35.72 -12.09 40.36
N ILE A 598 -35.30 -13.17 39.70
CA ILE A 598 -34.38 -13.09 38.56
C ILE A 598 -35.10 -12.44 37.36
N LEU A 599 -36.36 -12.79 37.10
CA LEU A 599 -37.18 -12.13 36.09
C LEU A 599 -37.32 -10.62 36.35
N GLU A 600 -37.48 -10.17 37.60
CA GLU A 600 -37.51 -8.75 37.96
C GLU A 600 -36.13 -8.08 37.83
N SER A 601 -35.03 -8.75 38.19
CA SER A 601 -33.67 -8.22 38.00
C SER A 601 -33.33 -7.97 36.51
N ILE A 602 -33.85 -8.82 35.61
CA ILE A 602 -33.61 -8.76 34.17
C ILE A 602 -34.68 -7.91 33.44
N ARG A 603 -35.83 -7.63 34.07
CA ARG A 603 -36.90 -6.75 33.57
C ARG A 603 -36.40 -5.39 33.05
N ASN A 604 -35.37 -4.83 33.70
CA ASN A 604 -34.73 -3.57 33.32
C ASN A 604 -33.81 -3.64 32.09
N ARG A 605 -33.59 -4.83 31.52
CA ARG A 605 -32.99 -5.06 30.19
C ARG A 605 -34.05 -5.15 29.08
N PHE A 606 -35.34 -5.24 29.44
CA PHE A 606 -36.47 -5.26 28.52
C PHE A 606 -37.24 -3.93 28.50
N VAL A 607 -38.11 -3.76 27.50
CA VAL A 607 -38.94 -2.54 27.30
C VAL A 607 -40.00 -2.34 28.41
N THR A 608 -40.10 -3.29 29.35
CA THR A 608 -41.08 -3.39 30.45
C THR A 608 -40.54 -3.02 31.84
N GLY A 609 -39.26 -2.63 31.95
CA GLY A 609 -38.63 -2.09 33.16
C GLY A 609 -38.59 -0.56 33.23
N ASP A 610 -38.04 -0.02 34.31
CA ASP A 610 -37.95 1.43 34.59
C ASP A 610 -36.55 1.97 34.28
N TRP A 611 -36.37 2.42 33.04
CA TRP A 611 -35.07 2.81 32.46
C TRP A 611 -34.43 4.05 33.13
N SER A 612 -35.20 4.83 33.89
CA SER A 612 -34.69 5.91 34.75
C SER A 612 -33.77 5.40 35.87
N SER A 613 -33.95 4.17 36.32
CA SER A 613 -33.06 3.51 37.29
C SER A 613 -31.80 2.95 36.62
N SER A 614 -31.95 2.31 35.44
CA SER A 614 -30.83 1.79 34.65
C SER A 614 -29.84 2.89 34.25
N ALA A 615 -30.32 4.06 33.82
CA ALA A 615 -29.47 5.18 33.43
C ALA A 615 -28.57 5.70 34.57
N ARG A 616 -29.02 5.58 35.83
CA ARG A 616 -28.24 5.99 37.01
C ARG A 616 -27.15 5.00 37.41
N ARG A 617 -27.35 3.69 37.20
CA ARG A 617 -26.32 2.67 37.48
C ARG A 617 -25.07 2.82 36.61
N ASN A 618 -25.21 3.29 35.37
CA ASN A 618 -24.06 3.55 34.49
C ASN A 618 -23.22 4.78 34.89
N GLN A 619 -23.59 5.51 35.95
CA GLN A 619 -22.81 6.63 36.48
C GLN A 619 -22.04 6.27 37.76
N SER A 620 -22.33 5.13 38.41
CA SER A 620 -21.72 4.73 39.69
C SER A 620 -20.51 3.81 39.53
N HIS A 621 -19.66 4.08 38.52
CA HIS A 621 -18.33 3.48 38.36
C HIS A 621 -17.38 4.46 37.65
N HIS A 622 -17.18 5.61 38.28
CA HIS A 622 -15.95 6.38 38.17
C HIS A 622 -15.71 6.97 39.55
N ASP A 623 -14.55 6.70 40.15
CA ASP A 623 -14.27 7.10 41.52
C ASP A 623 -14.05 8.62 41.65
N SER A 624 -14.14 9.08 42.89
CA SER A 624 -14.16 10.49 43.27
C SER A 624 -12.85 11.22 43.00
N ASP A 625 -12.93 12.33 42.28
CA ASP A 625 -12.08 13.51 42.51
C ASP A 625 -12.98 14.76 42.43
N GLU A 626 -13.08 15.50 43.53
CA GLU A 626 -13.76 16.80 43.56
C GLU A 626 -12.77 17.92 43.20
N ASN A 627 -13.26 18.87 42.39
CA ASN A 627 -12.70 20.17 41.98
C ASN A 627 -12.14 20.27 40.55
N ASP A 628 -12.99 20.72 39.62
CA ASP A 628 -12.72 22.02 38.95
C ASP A 628 -14.03 22.63 38.37
N SER A 629 -14.81 23.32 39.20
CA SER A 629 -16.10 23.91 38.79
C SER A 629 -15.93 25.26 38.08
N VAL A 630 -15.33 25.25 36.89
CA VAL A 630 -15.05 26.47 36.10
C VAL A 630 -15.74 26.45 34.73
N MET A 631 -17.04 26.77 34.70
CA MET A 631 -17.70 27.42 33.54
C MET A 631 -19.02 28.12 33.90
N GLY A 632 -18.89 29.35 34.40
CA GLY A 632 -19.70 30.50 33.98
C GLY A 632 -21.19 30.54 34.31
N ASP A 633 -21.56 31.35 35.30
CA ASP A 633 -22.88 31.97 35.39
C ASP A 633 -23.25 32.66 34.07
N PHE A 634 -24.49 32.48 33.61
CA PHE A 634 -25.04 33.21 32.47
C PHE A 634 -26.29 33.98 32.91
N GLU A 635 -26.12 35.27 33.17
CA GLU A 635 -27.23 36.18 33.48
C GLU A 635 -28.16 36.32 32.26
N ASP A 636 -29.42 35.89 32.41
CA ASP A 636 -30.39 35.92 31.31
C ASP A 636 -30.95 37.35 31.12
N LEU A 637 -30.25 38.12 30.29
CA LEU A 637 -30.34 39.58 30.10
C LEU A 637 -31.67 40.10 29.51
N GLU A 638 -32.71 39.25 29.44
CA GLU A 638 -34.07 39.61 29.01
C GLU A 638 -35.16 39.38 30.10
N THR A 639 -34.80 38.88 31.29
CA THR A 639 -35.74 38.73 32.43
C THR A 639 -35.25 39.31 33.76
N GLY A 640 -33.94 39.25 34.06
CA GLY A 640 -33.33 39.96 35.19
C GLY A 640 -33.59 39.41 36.60
N GLU A 641 -34.27 38.28 36.76
CA GLU A 641 -34.49 37.62 38.05
C GLU A 641 -33.31 36.69 38.39
N LYS A 642 -32.60 36.98 39.49
CA LYS A 642 -31.53 36.10 40.01
C LYS A 642 -32.10 35.05 40.96
N PHE A 643 -32.07 33.79 40.55
CA PHE A 643 -32.54 32.66 41.36
C PHE A 643 -31.46 32.20 42.36
N ASN A 644 -31.29 32.94 43.45
CA ASN A 644 -30.46 32.49 44.57
C ASN A 644 -31.13 31.30 45.28
N MET A 645 -30.50 30.13 45.27
CA MET A 645 -31.00 28.93 45.95
C MET A 645 -30.34 28.75 47.33
N GLN A 646 -30.91 29.40 48.36
CA GLN A 646 -30.62 29.05 49.76
C GLN A 646 -31.82 29.32 50.68
N THR A 647 -31.95 28.46 51.70
CA THR A 647 -32.86 28.54 52.86
C THR A 647 -34.33 28.90 52.59
N ALA A 648 -35.19 27.88 52.60
CA ALA A 648 -36.58 28.04 53.02
C ALA A 648 -36.74 27.45 54.43
N ASN A 649 -37.00 28.28 55.43
CA ASN A 649 -37.60 27.80 56.68
C ASN A 649 -39.04 27.35 56.39
N GLU A 650 -39.52 26.37 57.16
CA GLU A 650 -40.87 25.84 56.98
C GLU A 650 -41.93 26.79 57.55
N GLU A 651 -42.93 27.15 56.73
CA GLU A 651 -44.34 27.12 57.15
C GLU A 651 -45.31 27.21 55.96
N ASN A 652 -46.34 26.36 55.99
CA ASN A 652 -47.63 26.40 55.27
C ASN A 652 -47.73 26.96 53.82
N SER A 653 -47.83 26.05 52.85
CA SER A 653 -48.87 26.13 51.79
C SER A 653 -49.09 24.78 51.06
N GLU A 654 -49.90 23.90 51.64
CA GLU A 654 -50.11 22.51 51.17
C GLU A 654 -50.87 22.31 49.84
N LYS A 655 -50.94 23.32 48.95
CA LYS A 655 -51.81 23.30 47.75
C LYS A 655 -51.12 23.38 46.39
N VAL A 656 -49.78 23.40 46.33
CA VAL A 656 -49.02 23.42 45.05
C VAL A 656 -48.35 22.07 44.74
N LYS A 657 -47.99 21.27 45.76
CA LYS A 657 -47.19 20.02 45.62
C LYS A 657 -47.89 18.84 44.91
N ALA A 658 -49.11 19.03 44.37
CA ALA A 658 -49.86 18.00 43.64
C ALA A 658 -49.64 18.10 42.12
N ASP A 659 -49.88 19.28 41.53
CA ASP A 659 -49.79 19.50 40.09
C ASP A 659 -48.36 19.32 39.56
N ASP A 660 -47.34 19.69 40.33
CA ASP A 660 -45.94 19.45 39.97
C ASP A 660 -45.57 17.96 39.91
N LYS A 661 -46.17 17.12 40.77
CA LYS A 661 -45.99 15.66 40.69
C LYS A 661 -46.65 15.10 39.44
N GLU A 662 -47.87 15.53 39.13
CA GLU A 662 -48.57 15.11 37.91
C GLU A 662 -47.87 15.63 36.64
N ALA A 663 -47.27 16.82 36.68
CA ALA A 663 -46.47 17.39 35.60
C ALA A 663 -45.13 16.66 35.43
N ALA A 664 -44.45 16.31 36.52
CA ALA A 664 -43.25 15.48 36.52
C ALA A 664 -43.53 14.08 35.96
N GLU A 665 -44.64 13.44 36.38
CA GLU A 665 -45.10 12.18 35.81
C GLU A 665 -45.42 12.28 34.32
N ARG A 666 -46.10 13.35 33.87
CA ARG A 666 -46.35 13.57 32.43
C ARG A 666 -45.05 13.80 31.65
N ARG A 667 -44.05 14.47 32.24
CA ARG A 667 -42.71 14.61 31.64
C ARG A 667 -41.98 13.26 31.55
N LEU A 668 -41.98 12.46 32.62
CA LEU A 668 -41.42 11.10 32.65
C LEU A 668 -42.12 10.17 31.65
N LYS A 669 -43.46 10.15 31.63
CA LYS A 669 -44.25 9.37 30.66
C LYS A 669 -43.99 9.81 29.22
N LYS A 670 -43.75 11.10 28.96
CA LYS A 670 -43.38 11.63 27.64
C LYS A 670 -41.93 11.28 27.24
N LEU A 671 -40.99 11.28 28.18
CA LEU A 671 -39.61 10.82 27.97
C LEU A 671 -39.58 9.30 27.72
N ALA A 672 -40.34 8.51 28.48
CA ALA A 672 -40.49 7.07 28.27
C ALA A 672 -41.17 6.73 26.94
N LEU A 673 -42.20 7.49 26.53
CA LEU A 673 -42.77 7.36 25.18
C LEU A 673 -41.75 7.69 24.10
N ARG A 674 -40.93 8.74 24.30
CA ARG A 674 -39.88 9.10 23.35
C ARG A 674 -38.80 8.01 23.26
N ALA A 675 -38.25 7.55 24.37
CA ALA A 675 -37.28 6.45 24.39
C ALA A 675 -37.84 5.16 23.76
N ARG A 676 -39.12 4.84 23.99
CA ARG A 676 -39.80 3.72 23.31
C ARG A 676 -40.02 3.93 21.82
N PHE A 677 -40.26 5.17 21.37
CA PHE A 677 -40.39 5.50 19.96
C PHE A 677 -39.04 5.44 19.26
N ASP A 678 -38.02 6.10 19.82
CA ASP A 678 -36.66 6.14 19.29
C ASP A 678 -36.11 4.69 19.14
N ALA A 679 -36.19 3.87 20.21
CA ALA A 679 -35.79 2.46 20.18
C ALA A 679 -36.66 1.54 19.28
N GLN A 680 -37.84 1.99 18.84
CA GLN A 680 -38.71 1.25 17.90
C GLN A 680 -38.41 1.62 16.43
N TYR A 681 -37.68 2.72 16.18
CA TYR A 681 -37.31 3.21 14.85
C TYR A 681 -35.80 3.22 14.56
N ASP A 682 -34.93 2.98 15.56
CA ASP A 682 -33.47 2.80 15.41
C ASP A 682 -33.04 1.84 14.28
N GLY A 683 -33.90 0.87 13.93
CA GLY A 683 -33.65 -0.10 12.86
C GLY A 683 -33.92 0.38 11.43
N THR A 684 -34.46 1.58 11.21
CA THR A 684 -34.83 2.09 9.87
C THR A 684 -34.01 3.31 9.45
N ASP A 685 -33.01 3.06 8.59
CA ASP A 685 -32.21 4.04 7.80
C ASP A 685 -32.02 5.46 8.40
N PRO A 686 -30.81 5.83 8.88
CA PRO A 686 -30.46 7.20 9.29
C PRO A 686 -30.28 8.16 8.08
N ALA A 687 -31.24 8.11 7.16
CA ALA A 687 -31.37 8.93 5.96
C ALA A 687 -32.67 9.77 5.95
N VAL A 688 -33.53 9.64 6.98
CA VAL A 688 -34.87 10.26 7.02
C VAL A 688 -35.15 11.02 8.33
N GLU A 689 -34.17 11.77 8.85
CA GLU A 689 -34.47 12.91 9.72
C GLU A 689 -34.85 14.15 8.87
N GLU A 690 -36.08 14.19 8.35
CA GLU A 690 -36.68 15.42 7.82
C GLU A 690 -38.04 15.73 8.48
N ASP A 691 -38.12 16.91 9.12
CA ASP A 691 -39.30 17.73 9.42
C ASP A 691 -40.50 17.15 10.23
N VAL A 692 -40.34 16.98 11.57
CA VAL A 692 -41.50 17.04 12.52
C VAL A 692 -41.24 17.86 13.80
N THR A 693 -40.83 19.13 13.70
CA THR A 693 -41.11 20.13 14.75
C THR A 693 -41.42 21.50 14.15
N SER A 694 -42.62 22.03 14.39
CA SER A 694 -43.02 23.36 13.91
C SER A 694 -42.99 24.42 15.01
N SER A 695 -42.24 25.50 14.74
CA SER A 695 -42.45 26.87 15.24
C SER A 695 -42.71 27.12 16.74
N LYS A 696 -41.65 27.52 17.46
CA LYS A 696 -41.43 28.92 17.92
C LYS A 696 -40.07 29.05 18.60
N GLY A 697 -39.33 30.11 18.29
CA GLY A 697 -37.97 30.36 18.80
C GLY A 697 -37.07 30.94 17.70
N LYS A 698 -36.76 32.24 17.78
CA LYS A 698 -35.84 32.93 16.86
C LYS A 698 -34.49 33.13 17.54
N GLN A 699 -33.65 32.10 17.56
CA GLN A 699 -32.22 32.26 17.80
C GLN A 699 -31.42 31.76 16.58
N GLN A 700 -30.14 32.12 16.54
CA GLN A 700 -29.37 32.17 15.30
C GLN A 700 -29.01 30.77 14.80
N ARG A 701 -29.55 30.37 13.64
CA ARG A 701 -29.14 29.11 13.00
C ARG A 701 -27.68 29.22 12.52
N PRO A 702 -26.79 28.29 12.90
CA PRO A 702 -25.59 28.02 12.12
C PRO A 702 -25.98 27.71 10.66
N HIS A 703 -25.06 27.93 9.71
CA HIS A 703 -25.33 27.60 8.31
C HIS A 703 -25.70 26.12 8.16
N GLN A 704 -26.91 25.85 7.65
CA GLN A 704 -27.26 24.54 7.13
C GLN A 704 -26.34 24.24 5.95
N GLY A 705 -25.34 23.39 6.18
CA GLY A 705 -24.52 22.80 5.13
C GLY A 705 -25.38 21.97 4.18
N SER A 706 -24.78 21.60 3.04
CA SER A 706 -25.38 20.61 2.16
C SER A 706 -25.70 19.32 2.93
N GLN A 707 -26.79 18.63 2.56
CA GLN A 707 -26.90 17.19 2.81
C GLN A 707 -25.55 16.56 2.41
N SER A 708 -24.90 15.83 3.32
CA SER A 708 -23.52 15.39 3.10
C SER A 708 -23.45 14.38 1.96
N ASP A 709 -22.58 14.66 0.98
CA ASP A 709 -22.34 13.76 -0.15
C ASP A 709 -21.93 12.39 0.38
N TYR A 710 -22.37 11.31 -0.27
CA TYR A 710 -22.04 9.93 0.12
C TYR A 710 -20.53 9.68 0.29
N PHE A 711 -19.69 10.40 -0.46
CA PHE A 711 -18.23 10.36 -0.34
C PHE A 711 -17.69 11.00 0.95
N ASP A 712 -18.36 12.02 1.49
CA ASP A 712 -17.99 12.67 2.74
C ASP A 712 -18.56 11.89 3.93
N LYS A 713 -19.80 11.35 3.84
CA LYS A 713 -20.33 10.39 4.82
C LYS A 713 -19.41 9.18 5.03
N LEU A 714 -18.89 8.59 3.95
CA LEU A 714 -17.92 7.48 4.04
C LEU A 714 -16.58 7.87 4.69
N LYS A 715 -16.19 9.16 4.70
CA LYS A 715 -15.02 9.62 5.46
C LYS A 715 -15.35 9.85 6.92
N GLU A 716 -16.52 10.43 7.19
CA GLU A 716 -17.02 10.66 8.55
C GLU A 716 -17.10 9.31 9.30
N GLU A 717 -17.62 8.26 8.65
CA GLU A 717 -17.63 6.89 9.17
C GLU A 717 -16.21 6.33 9.44
N ILE A 718 -15.28 6.50 8.49
CA ILE A 718 -13.88 6.06 8.61
C ILE A 718 -13.15 6.79 9.75
N GLU A 719 -13.39 8.09 9.90
CA GLU A 719 -12.74 8.94 10.90
C GLU A 719 -13.34 8.71 12.30
N LEU A 720 -14.66 8.56 12.42
CA LEU A 720 -15.32 8.17 13.67
C LEU A 720 -14.85 6.80 14.16
N ARG A 721 -14.66 5.84 13.24
CA ARG A 721 -14.05 4.54 13.58
C ARG A 721 -12.61 4.71 14.05
N ARG A 722 -11.80 5.52 13.37
CA ARG A 722 -10.42 5.83 13.78
C ARG A 722 -10.38 6.46 15.19
N GLN A 723 -11.26 7.43 15.47
CA GLN A 723 -11.32 8.11 16.76
C GLN A 723 -11.74 7.15 17.88
N ARG A 724 -12.74 6.29 17.65
CA ARG A 724 -13.13 5.23 18.59
C ARG A 724 -11.96 4.29 18.88
N ASN A 725 -11.29 3.78 17.84
CA ASN A 725 -10.10 2.94 17.97
C ASN A 725 -8.94 3.61 18.74
N MET A 726 -8.83 4.94 18.72
CA MET A 726 -7.82 5.68 19.49
C MET A 726 -8.23 5.88 20.95
N ALA A 727 -9.52 6.07 21.23
CA ALA A 727 -10.07 6.18 22.59
C ALA A 727 -10.06 4.83 23.33
N GLU A 728 -10.52 3.76 22.68
CA GLU A 728 -10.51 2.37 23.22
C GLU A 728 -9.10 1.87 23.61
N LEU A 729 -8.05 2.51 23.10
CA LEU A 729 -6.65 2.22 23.41
C LEU A 729 -5.95 3.31 24.23
N ALA A 730 -6.64 4.38 24.62
CA ALA A 730 -6.07 5.46 25.42
C ALA A 730 -5.84 5.02 26.88
N ASP A 731 -6.84 4.32 27.44
CA ASP A 731 -6.95 4.00 28.86
C ASP A 731 -6.22 2.69 29.25
N VAL A 732 -5.39 2.15 28.35
CA VAL A 732 -4.70 0.86 28.51
C VAL A 732 -3.20 1.08 28.73
N ASP A 733 -2.66 0.48 29.80
CA ASP A 733 -1.24 0.51 30.16
C ASP A 733 -0.33 0.17 28.96
N GLU A 734 0.80 0.88 28.84
CA GLU A 734 1.60 0.91 27.59
C GLU A 734 2.12 -0.45 27.13
N GLU A 735 2.43 -1.37 28.05
CA GLU A 735 2.90 -2.71 27.74
C GLU A 735 1.79 -3.56 27.09
N VAL A 736 0.64 -3.68 27.74
CA VAL A 736 -0.55 -4.39 27.22
C VAL A 736 -1.01 -3.77 25.89
N ARG A 737 -0.96 -2.43 25.80
CA ARG A 737 -1.24 -1.69 24.57
C ARG A 737 -0.27 -2.06 23.44
N LEU A 738 1.02 -2.23 23.72
CA LEU A 738 2.03 -2.60 22.72
C LEU A 738 1.81 -4.00 22.15
N GLU A 739 1.25 -4.93 22.93
CA GLU A 739 0.91 -6.27 22.44
C GLU A 739 -0.36 -6.27 21.57
N MET A 740 -1.39 -5.55 22.03
CA MET A 740 -2.66 -5.36 21.33
C MET A 740 -2.50 -4.58 20.01
N GLU A 741 -1.94 -3.37 20.08
CA GLU A 741 -1.80 -2.41 18.97
C GLU A 741 -0.57 -2.72 18.08
N GLY A 742 0.47 -3.33 18.64
CA GLY A 742 1.79 -3.46 18.02
C GLY A 742 2.63 -2.18 18.15
N PHE A 743 3.88 -2.25 17.69
CA PHE A 743 4.75 -1.08 17.54
C PHE A 743 4.11 -0.07 16.58
N LYS A 744 3.97 1.20 17.01
CA LYS A 744 3.27 2.25 16.27
C LYS A 744 4.07 2.77 15.07
N VAL A 745 3.38 3.10 13.98
CA VAL A 745 3.96 3.84 12.85
C VAL A 745 4.49 5.19 13.34
N GLY A 746 5.76 5.50 13.06
CA GLY A 746 6.43 6.71 13.53
C GLY A 746 7.57 6.46 14.50
N SER A 747 7.49 5.40 15.32
CA SER A 747 8.53 5.00 16.27
C SER A 747 9.84 4.61 15.59
N TYR A 748 10.96 4.88 16.27
CA TYR A 748 12.28 4.38 15.89
C TYR A 748 12.51 3.02 16.57
N LEU A 749 12.86 2.00 15.80
CA LEU A 749 12.97 0.61 16.27
C LEU A 749 14.37 0.04 15.99
N ARG A 750 14.85 -0.80 16.91
CA ARG A 750 15.94 -1.77 16.70
C ARG A 750 15.28 -3.14 16.46
N LEU A 751 15.50 -3.71 15.27
CA LEU A 751 15.08 -5.07 14.94
C LEU A 751 16.27 -6.01 15.04
N GLU A 752 16.11 -7.14 15.71
CA GLU A 752 17.16 -8.15 15.87
C GLU A 752 16.85 -9.40 15.05
N PHE A 753 17.84 -9.88 14.30
CA PHE A 753 17.76 -11.07 13.46
C PHE A 753 18.87 -12.04 13.82
N HIS A 754 18.57 -13.33 13.74
CA HIS A 754 19.52 -14.44 13.91
C HIS A 754 19.48 -15.31 12.66
N GLY A 755 20.59 -15.97 12.34
CA GLY A 755 20.67 -16.82 11.14
C GLY A 755 20.71 -16.03 9.82
N ILE A 756 21.40 -14.89 9.77
CA ILE A 756 21.63 -14.13 8.53
C ILE A 756 22.95 -14.58 7.87
N PRO A 757 22.98 -14.89 6.56
CA PRO A 757 24.21 -15.35 5.89
C PRO A 757 25.37 -14.36 5.99
N CYS A 758 26.58 -14.88 6.24
CA CYS A 758 27.79 -14.08 6.45
C CYS A 758 28.12 -13.13 5.27
N GLU A 759 27.72 -13.50 4.06
CA GLU A 759 27.86 -12.73 2.83
C GLU A 759 27.14 -11.38 2.89
N MET A 760 26.05 -11.25 3.68
CA MET A 760 25.36 -9.98 3.87
C MET A 760 26.27 -8.96 4.58
N VAL A 761 26.96 -9.38 5.64
CA VAL A 761 27.85 -8.50 6.43
C VAL A 761 29.16 -8.24 5.67
N GLN A 762 29.65 -9.21 4.90
CA GLN A 762 30.86 -9.06 4.07
C GLN A 762 30.65 -8.10 2.89
N TYR A 763 29.52 -8.20 2.17
CA TYR A 763 29.21 -7.39 0.98
C TYR A 763 28.22 -6.25 1.24
N PHE A 764 28.14 -5.75 2.48
CA PHE A 764 27.30 -4.60 2.80
C PHE A 764 27.92 -3.28 2.29
N ASP A 765 27.28 -2.65 1.29
CA ASP A 765 27.51 -1.26 0.90
C ASP A 765 26.37 -0.36 1.41
N PRO A 766 26.65 0.58 2.34
CA PRO A 766 25.72 1.62 2.79
C PRO A 766 24.99 2.40 1.69
N ARG A 767 25.51 2.47 0.46
CA ARG A 767 24.85 3.16 -0.66
C ARG A 767 23.63 2.41 -1.20
N HIS A 768 23.50 1.10 -0.96
CA HIS A 768 22.29 0.37 -1.33
C HIS A 768 21.25 0.49 -0.20
N PRO A 769 20.05 1.05 -0.44
CA PRO A 769 19.02 1.13 0.59
C PRO A 769 18.56 -0.28 1.00
N LEU A 770 18.72 -0.64 2.27
CA LEU A 770 18.14 -1.87 2.83
C LEU A 770 16.67 -1.60 3.17
N VAL A 771 15.76 -2.34 2.52
CA VAL A 771 14.32 -2.29 2.78
C VAL A 771 13.88 -3.56 3.47
N VAL A 772 13.19 -3.39 4.59
CA VAL A 772 12.77 -4.46 5.51
C VAL A 772 11.24 -4.42 5.57
N GLY A 773 10.57 -5.36 4.91
CA GLY A 773 9.12 -5.36 4.71
C GLY A 773 8.44 -6.51 5.43
N GLY A 774 7.48 -6.21 6.31
CA GLY A 774 6.69 -7.24 6.98
C GLY A 774 5.81 -8.02 5.99
N ILE A 775 5.78 -9.33 6.18
CA ILE A 775 5.04 -10.31 5.39
C ILE A 775 3.69 -10.56 6.08
N GLY A 776 2.59 -10.57 5.34
CA GLY A 776 1.29 -10.97 5.91
C GLY A 776 1.19 -12.50 6.03
N PRO A 777 0.41 -13.08 6.98
CA PRO A 777 0.34 -14.54 7.15
C PRO A 777 -0.08 -15.31 5.87
N LEU A 778 -0.94 -14.71 5.04
CA LEU A 778 -1.31 -15.27 3.73
C LEU A 778 -0.15 -15.30 2.71
N GLU A 779 0.86 -14.45 2.88
CA GLU A 779 2.02 -14.31 2.00
C GLU A 779 3.21 -15.18 2.42
N GLU A 780 3.18 -15.79 3.61
CA GLU A 780 4.16 -16.81 4.03
C GLU A 780 3.99 -18.10 3.20
N GLY A 781 2.75 -18.40 2.80
CA GLY A 781 2.42 -19.55 1.95
C GLY A 781 2.94 -19.44 0.51
N VAL A 782 3.23 -20.59 -0.10
CA VAL A 782 3.72 -20.71 -1.48
C VAL A 782 2.71 -21.52 -2.31
N GLY A 783 2.25 -20.98 -3.44
CA GLY A 783 1.19 -21.59 -4.25
C GLY A 783 1.25 -21.23 -5.73
N TYR A 784 0.19 -21.52 -6.48
CA TYR A 784 0.09 -21.02 -7.85
C TYR A 784 -0.65 -19.69 -7.88
N ILE A 785 -0.14 -18.76 -8.67
CA ILE A 785 -0.67 -17.39 -8.79
C ILE A 785 -1.06 -17.17 -10.25
N GLN A 786 -2.25 -16.63 -10.48
CA GLN A 786 -2.70 -16.22 -11.81
C GLN A 786 -2.65 -14.68 -11.93
N VAL A 787 -1.94 -14.21 -12.94
CA VAL A 787 -1.66 -12.79 -13.19
C VAL A 787 -2.19 -12.37 -14.56
N ARG A 788 -2.77 -11.17 -14.65
CA ARG A 788 -3.10 -10.53 -15.93
C ARG A 788 -1.88 -9.84 -16.54
N LEU A 789 -0.95 -10.62 -17.09
CA LEU A 789 0.32 -10.13 -17.63
C LEU A 789 0.14 -9.52 -19.04
N LYS A 790 0.84 -8.41 -19.31
CA LYS A 790 1.00 -7.80 -20.63
C LYS A 790 2.45 -7.42 -20.90
N ARG A 791 2.94 -7.83 -22.06
CA ARG A 791 4.24 -7.44 -22.62
C ARG A 791 4.37 -5.91 -22.69
N HIS A 792 5.49 -5.36 -22.20
CA HIS A 792 5.68 -3.91 -22.13
C HIS A 792 5.76 -3.27 -23.52
N ARG A 793 5.30 -2.01 -23.65
CA ARG A 793 5.20 -1.30 -24.93
C ARG A 793 6.55 -1.08 -25.61
N TRP A 794 7.59 -0.75 -24.83
CA TRP A 794 8.93 -0.44 -25.33
C TRP A 794 9.89 -1.64 -25.35
N HIS A 795 9.52 -2.76 -24.72
CA HIS A 795 10.29 -3.99 -24.87
C HIS A 795 10.18 -4.50 -26.31
N LYS A 796 11.29 -4.98 -26.90
CA LYS A 796 11.34 -5.34 -28.33
C LYS A 796 10.90 -6.77 -28.64
N LYS A 797 11.18 -7.73 -27.76
CA LYS A 797 10.89 -9.17 -27.98
C LYS A 797 9.46 -9.54 -27.53
N VAL A 798 8.97 -10.72 -27.93
CA VAL A 798 7.79 -11.37 -27.34
C VAL A 798 8.23 -12.45 -26.38
N LEU A 799 7.52 -12.61 -25.26
CA LEU A 799 7.91 -13.53 -24.19
C LEU A 799 7.38 -14.93 -24.51
N LYS A 800 8.21 -15.94 -24.32
CA LYS A 800 7.92 -17.33 -24.68
C LYS A 800 7.41 -18.10 -23.45
N ASN A 801 6.40 -18.95 -23.66
CA ASN A 801 5.85 -19.78 -22.60
C ASN A 801 6.90 -20.80 -22.09
N ARG A 802 7.00 -20.95 -20.77
CA ARG A 802 8.04 -21.72 -20.07
C ARG A 802 9.49 -21.29 -20.41
N ASP A 803 9.72 -20.00 -20.68
CA ASP A 803 11.03 -19.39 -20.44
C ASP A 803 11.00 -18.70 -19.07
N PRO A 804 12.12 -18.66 -18.32
CA PRO A 804 12.17 -18.04 -17.00
C PRO A 804 12.05 -16.52 -17.08
N LEU A 805 11.40 -15.92 -16.10
CA LEU A 805 11.33 -14.47 -15.89
C LEU A 805 11.55 -14.13 -14.42
N ILE A 806 12.21 -13.01 -14.18
CA ILE A 806 12.43 -12.42 -12.86
C ILE A 806 11.25 -11.48 -12.59
N ILE A 807 10.62 -11.59 -11.43
CA ILE A 807 9.37 -10.92 -11.09
C ILE A 807 9.52 -10.19 -9.76
N SER A 808 9.05 -8.95 -9.70
CA SER A 808 8.82 -8.19 -8.47
C SER A 808 7.31 -8.16 -8.19
N ILE A 809 6.89 -8.69 -7.04
CA ILE A 809 5.52 -8.60 -6.51
C ILE A 809 5.62 -8.37 -5.00
N GLY A 810 4.87 -7.39 -4.48
CA GLY A 810 4.99 -6.99 -3.07
C GLY A 810 6.43 -6.62 -2.72
N TRP A 811 6.93 -7.12 -1.59
CA TRP A 811 8.34 -6.95 -1.20
C TRP A 811 9.29 -7.82 -2.04
N ARG A 812 8.92 -9.07 -2.31
CA ARG A 812 9.83 -10.10 -2.82
C ARG A 812 10.22 -9.91 -4.30
N ARG A 813 11.44 -10.34 -4.63
CA ARG A 813 11.95 -10.50 -6.00
C ARG A 813 12.38 -11.95 -6.23
N TYR A 814 11.87 -12.59 -7.28
CA TYR A 814 12.21 -13.99 -7.57
C TYR A 814 12.09 -14.33 -9.04
N GLN A 815 12.83 -15.34 -9.48
CA GLN A 815 12.70 -15.94 -10.81
C GLN A 815 11.72 -17.11 -10.77
N THR A 816 10.83 -17.18 -11.75
CA THR A 816 9.86 -18.26 -11.93
C THR A 816 9.64 -18.56 -13.42
N VAL A 817 8.92 -19.65 -13.75
CA VAL A 817 8.71 -20.15 -15.12
C VAL A 817 7.22 -20.09 -15.50
N PRO A 818 6.71 -18.94 -16.00
CA PRO A 818 5.30 -18.74 -16.25
C PRO A 818 4.75 -19.49 -17.46
N VAL A 819 3.53 -20.02 -17.28
CA VAL A 819 2.70 -20.61 -18.32
C VAL A 819 1.65 -19.59 -18.78
N TYR A 820 1.79 -19.13 -20.02
CA TYR A 820 0.83 -18.20 -20.62
C TYR A 820 -0.41 -18.91 -21.16
N ALA A 821 -1.57 -18.36 -20.87
CA ALA A 821 -2.87 -18.80 -21.34
C ALA A 821 -3.76 -17.63 -21.79
N LEU A 822 -4.83 -17.94 -22.53
CA LEU A 822 -5.90 -17.01 -22.86
C LEU A 822 -7.23 -17.73 -22.71
N GLU A 823 -8.21 -17.05 -22.11
CA GLU A 823 -9.55 -17.61 -21.92
C GLU A 823 -10.30 -17.71 -23.27
N ASP A 824 -10.49 -18.92 -23.77
CA ASP A 824 -11.40 -19.17 -24.89
C ASP A 824 -12.86 -19.01 -24.40
N ARG A 825 -13.79 -18.63 -25.31
CA ARG A 825 -15.23 -18.36 -25.05
C ARG A 825 -16.01 -19.41 -24.23
N ASN A 826 -15.43 -20.58 -23.99
CA ASN A 826 -15.98 -21.66 -23.17
C ASN A 826 -15.42 -21.64 -21.72
N LYS A 827 -14.92 -20.49 -21.24
CA LYS A 827 -14.19 -20.33 -19.96
C LYS A 827 -13.00 -21.29 -19.78
N ARG A 828 -12.24 -21.55 -20.86
CA ARG A 828 -11.08 -22.48 -20.82
C ARG A 828 -9.78 -21.73 -20.97
N HIS A 829 -8.86 -21.88 -20.03
CA HIS A 829 -7.52 -21.29 -20.09
C HIS A 829 -6.66 -22.04 -21.12
N ARG A 830 -6.71 -21.59 -22.39
CA ARG A 830 -5.95 -22.22 -23.47
C ARG A 830 -4.50 -21.74 -23.46
N MET A 831 -3.56 -22.66 -23.30
CA MET A 831 -2.12 -22.41 -23.38
C MET A 831 -1.73 -21.68 -24.68
N LEU A 832 -0.97 -20.59 -24.56
CA LEU A 832 -0.32 -19.87 -25.66
C LEU A 832 1.15 -20.31 -25.81
N LYS A 833 1.75 -20.18 -27.00
CA LYS A 833 3.20 -20.38 -27.18
C LYS A 833 4.03 -19.16 -26.77
N TYR A 834 3.47 -17.97 -26.93
CA TYR A 834 4.08 -16.67 -26.67
C TYR A 834 3.02 -15.70 -26.14
N THR A 835 3.43 -14.64 -25.44
CA THR A 835 2.57 -13.49 -25.12
C THR A 835 2.09 -12.80 -26.41
N PRO A 836 0.83 -12.36 -26.50
CA PRO A 836 0.39 -11.47 -27.58
C PRO A 836 1.08 -10.09 -27.47
N GLU A 837 1.32 -9.44 -28.60
CA GLU A 837 2.21 -8.27 -28.69
C GLU A 837 1.72 -7.02 -27.95
N HIS A 838 0.39 -6.82 -27.89
CA HIS A 838 -0.26 -5.62 -27.36
C HIS A 838 -1.48 -5.89 -26.44
N MET A 839 -1.87 -7.15 -26.29
CA MET A 839 -3.02 -7.59 -25.49
C MET A 839 -2.56 -8.12 -24.12
N HIS A 840 -3.45 -8.14 -23.13
CA HIS A 840 -3.22 -8.87 -21.89
C HIS A 840 -3.45 -10.38 -22.11
N CYS A 841 -2.69 -11.21 -21.40
CA CYS A 841 -2.90 -12.65 -21.30
C CYS A 841 -2.93 -13.06 -19.83
N LEU A 842 -3.36 -14.29 -19.56
CA LEU A 842 -3.21 -14.89 -18.24
C LEU A 842 -1.81 -15.51 -18.18
N ALA A 843 -1.10 -15.29 -17.09
CA ALA A 843 0.16 -15.96 -16.78
C ALA A 843 -0.01 -16.67 -15.44
N THR A 844 0.22 -17.97 -15.42
CA THR A 844 0.21 -18.76 -14.17
C THR A 844 1.61 -19.27 -13.89
N PHE A 845 2.08 -19.08 -12.67
CA PHE A 845 3.37 -19.55 -12.18
C PHE A 845 3.24 -19.99 -10.72
N TRP A 846 4.31 -20.60 -10.18
CA TRP A 846 4.42 -20.97 -8.78
C TRP A 846 5.34 -19.99 -8.04
N GLY A 847 4.97 -19.62 -6.83
CA GLY A 847 5.70 -18.63 -6.01
C GLY A 847 4.97 -18.24 -4.73
N PRO A 848 5.59 -17.42 -3.87
CA PRO A 848 4.99 -16.92 -2.63
C PRO A 848 3.74 -16.11 -2.92
N LEU A 849 2.67 -16.41 -2.18
CA LEU A 849 1.35 -15.84 -2.36
C LEU A 849 1.36 -14.32 -2.11
N THR A 850 0.46 -13.60 -2.79
CA THR A 850 0.29 -12.15 -2.67
C THR A 850 -1.18 -11.76 -2.81
N PRO A 851 -1.69 -10.72 -2.10
CA PRO A 851 -3.05 -10.24 -2.25
C PRO A 851 -3.46 -9.96 -3.71
N PRO A 852 -4.73 -10.21 -4.07
CA PRO A 852 -5.26 -9.87 -5.39
C PRO A 852 -5.22 -8.36 -5.62
N ASN A 853 -5.12 -7.96 -6.90
CA ASN A 853 -4.86 -6.60 -7.37
C ASN A 853 -3.47 -6.02 -7.04
N SER A 854 -2.55 -6.79 -6.44
CA SER A 854 -1.13 -6.39 -6.32
C SER A 854 -0.47 -6.21 -7.69
N GLY A 855 0.33 -5.14 -7.84
CA GLY A 855 1.05 -4.81 -9.06
C GLY A 855 2.33 -5.65 -9.26
N LEU A 856 2.59 -6.04 -10.51
CA LEU A 856 3.69 -6.92 -10.89
C LEU A 856 4.54 -6.33 -12.02
N VAL A 857 5.86 -6.27 -11.80
CA VAL A 857 6.87 -5.92 -12.82
C VAL A 857 7.71 -7.16 -13.15
N ALA A 858 7.94 -7.43 -14.43
CA ALA A 858 8.75 -8.58 -14.88
C ALA A 858 9.94 -8.18 -15.76
N PHE A 859 11.08 -8.80 -15.50
CA PHE A 859 12.37 -8.62 -16.16
C PHE A 859 12.85 -9.97 -16.74
N GLN A 860 13.73 -9.93 -17.74
CA GLN A 860 14.39 -11.14 -18.27
C GLN A 860 15.82 -11.25 -17.70
N ASN A 861 16.58 -10.17 -17.78
CA ASN A 861 17.95 -10.06 -17.26
C ASN A 861 18.04 -8.77 -16.42
N LEU A 862 18.83 -8.78 -15.34
CA LEU A 862 19.06 -7.60 -14.48
C LEU A 862 20.27 -6.76 -14.93
N SER A 863 21.17 -7.33 -15.73
CA SER A 863 22.44 -6.74 -16.18
C SER A 863 22.31 -5.32 -16.75
N ASN A 864 23.09 -4.37 -16.22
CA ASN A 864 23.17 -2.98 -16.70
C ASN A 864 23.71 -2.85 -18.14
N ASN A 865 24.50 -3.81 -18.62
CA ASN A 865 25.12 -3.79 -19.95
C ASN A 865 24.12 -4.18 -21.08
N GLN A 866 22.98 -3.47 -21.18
CA GLN A 866 21.99 -3.64 -22.24
C GLN A 866 21.40 -2.29 -22.69
N GLU A 867 21.60 -1.95 -23.97
CA GLU A 867 20.95 -0.81 -24.64
C GLU A 867 19.41 -0.91 -24.73
N SER A 868 18.83 -2.07 -24.40
CA SER A 868 17.42 -2.38 -24.60
C SER A 868 16.64 -2.39 -23.28
N PHE A 869 15.51 -1.68 -23.28
CA PHE A 869 14.54 -1.58 -22.18
C PHE A 869 14.31 -2.93 -21.46
N ARG A 870 14.79 -2.99 -20.20
CA ARG A 870 14.96 -4.19 -19.36
C ARG A 870 13.62 -4.74 -18.85
N ILE A 871 12.66 -3.86 -18.54
CA ILE A 871 11.31 -4.27 -18.14
C ILE A 871 10.61 -4.92 -19.34
N THR A 872 10.24 -6.19 -19.18
CA THR A 872 9.70 -7.02 -20.26
C THR A 872 8.18 -7.04 -20.31
N ALA A 873 7.55 -7.00 -19.15
CA ALA A 873 6.10 -7.05 -18.99
C ALA A 873 5.69 -6.40 -17.67
N THR A 874 4.43 -5.96 -17.64
CA THR A 874 3.75 -5.49 -16.43
C THR A 874 2.43 -6.25 -16.27
N GLY A 875 1.97 -6.41 -15.04
CA GLY A 875 0.78 -7.19 -14.74
C GLY A 875 0.18 -6.84 -13.39
N VAL A 876 -0.90 -7.56 -13.07
CA VAL A 876 -1.63 -7.45 -11.81
C VAL A 876 -2.07 -8.85 -11.39
N THR A 877 -1.87 -9.21 -10.12
CA THR A 877 -2.35 -10.47 -9.53
C THR A 877 -3.89 -10.50 -9.56
N LEU A 878 -4.48 -11.59 -10.07
CA LEU A 878 -5.93 -11.78 -10.10
C LEU A 878 -6.42 -12.65 -8.95
N GLU A 879 -5.83 -13.83 -8.83
CA GLU A 879 -6.23 -14.90 -7.92
C GLU A 879 -5.05 -15.83 -7.65
N PHE A 880 -5.10 -16.56 -6.56
CA PHE A 880 -4.17 -17.66 -6.26
C PHE A 880 -4.97 -18.92 -5.87
N ASN A 881 -4.45 -20.09 -6.24
CA ASN A 881 -5.10 -21.38 -5.99
C ASN A 881 -4.04 -22.49 -5.82
N GLN A 882 -4.42 -23.62 -5.22
CA GLN A 882 -3.56 -24.80 -5.12
C GLN A 882 -3.35 -25.51 -6.46
N SER A 883 -4.19 -25.26 -7.48
CA SER A 883 -3.99 -25.71 -8.86
C SER A 883 -4.75 -24.84 -9.88
N PHE A 884 -4.37 -24.91 -11.16
CA PHE A 884 -5.08 -24.28 -12.27
C PHE A 884 -5.16 -25.19 -13.50
N GLN A 885 -6.37 -25.39 -14.05
CA GLN A 885 -6.60 -26.24 -15.22
C GLN A 885 -6.26 -25.51 -16.53
N ILE A 886 -4.97 -25.44 -16.87
CA ILE A 886 -4.49 -24.93 -18.16
C ILE A 886 -4.53 -26.05 -19.20
N VAL A 887 -5.11 -25.79 -20.38
CA VAL A 887 -5.26 -26.78 -21.45
C VAL A 887 -4.53 -26.38 -22.73
N LYS A 888 -3.73 -27.31 -23.26
CA LYS A 888 -3.08 -27.22 -24.57
C LYS A 888 -3.93 -27.93 -25.62
N LYS A 889 -4.24 -27.22 -26.69
CA LYS A 889 -4.97 -27.75 -27.84
C LYS A 889 -4.08 -28.72 -28.62
N LEU A 890 -4.50 -29.98 -28.67
CA LEU A 890 -3.86 -31.02 -29.48
C LEU A 890 -4.73 -31.32 -30.71
N LYS A 891 -4.09 -31.65 -31.83
CA LYS A 891 -4.77 -32.16 -33.03
C LYS A 891 -4.22 -33.55 -33.33
N LEU A 892 -5.08 -34.56 -33.32
CA LEU A 892 -4.80 -35.81 -34.03
C LEU A 892 -5.19 -35.58 -35.49
N VAL A 893 -4.35 -36.03 -36.41
CA VAL A 893 -4.43 -35.75 -37.84
C VAL A 893 -4.39 -37.06 -38.59
N GLY A 894 -5.24 -37.23 -39.60
CA GLY A 894 -5.26 -38.44 -40.43
C GLY A 894 -5.74 -38.16 -41.84
N TYR A 895 -5.47 -39.11 -42.73
CA TYR A 895 -5.63 -38.96 -44.17
C TYR A 895 -6.68 -39.94 -44.71
N PRO A 896 -7.64 -39.50 -45.54
CA PRO A 896 -8.62 -40.38 -46.13
C PRO A 896 -7.97 -41.25 -47.22
N TYR A 897 -8.23 -42.56 -47.19
CA TYR A 897 -7.73 -43.49 -48.23
C TYR A 897 -8.84 -44.12 -49.07
N LYS A 898 -10.09 -44.13 -48.57
CA LYS A 898 -11.26 -44.64 -49.30
C LYS A 898 -12.48 -43.77 -48.98
N ILE A 899 -13.14 -43.21 -49.99
CA ILE A 899 -14.20 -42.20 -49.82
C ILE A 899 -15.46 -42.60 -50.62
N PHE A 900 -16.61 -42.63 -49.93
CA PHE A 900 -17.92 -42.93 -50.51
C PHE A 900 -18.74 -41.63 -50.70
N LYS A 901 -20.06 -41.63 -50.44
CA LYS A 901 -20.90 -40.41 -50.47
C LYS A 901 -20.74 -39.58 -49.19
N LYS A 902 -20.98 -40.18 -48.03
CA LYS A 902 -20.86 -39.54 -46.70
C LYS A 902 -19.94 -40.29 -45.73
N THR A 903 -19.51 -41.50 -46.06
CA THR A 903 -18.52 -42.25 -45.29
C THR A 903 -17.14 -42.16 -45.92
N ALA A 904 -16.10 -42.19 -45.10
CA ALA A 904 -14.73 -42.41 -45.55
C ALA A 904 -13.94 -43.24 -44.52
N PHE A 905 -12.97 -44.01 -45.00
CA PHE A 905 -11.95 -44.62 -44.15
C PHE A 905 -10.73 -43.70 -44.10
N VAL A 906 -10.25 -43.45 -42.89
CA VAL A 906 -9.14 -42.53 -42.58
C VAL A 906 -8.04 -43.34 -41.89
N ARG A 907 -6.80 -43.14 -42.30
CA ARG A 907 -5.60 -43.77 -41.74
C ARG A 907 -4.71 -42.76 -41.01
N ASP A 908 -3.74 -43.28 -40.27
CA ASP A 908 -2.64 -42.56 -39.62
C ASP A 908 -3.08 -41.53 -38.55
N MET A 909 -4.32 -41.60 -38.05
CA MET A 909 -4.82 -40.77 -36.93
C MET A 909 -4.59 -41.42 -35.55
N PHE A 910 -4.53 -42.74 -35.52
CA PHE A 910 -4.32 -43.60 -34.36
C PHE A 910 -3.41 -44.76 -34.77
N THR A 911 -2.85 -45.45 -33.79
CA THR A 911 -1.97 -46.62 -33.96
C THR A 911 -2.72 -47.94 -33.80
N SER A 912 -3.60 -48.05 -32.78
CA SER A 912 -4.27 -49.30 -32.42
C SER A 912 -5.79 -49.20 -32.46
N ALA A 913 -6.49 -50.34 -32.55
CA ALA A 913 -7.94 -50.39 -32.46
C ALA A 913 -8.48 -49.95 -31.08
N LEU A 914 -7.69 -50.12 -30.01
CA LEU A 914 -8.03 -49.71 -28.64
C LEU A 914 -8.09 -48.18 -28.50
N GLU A 915 -7.15 -47.46 -29.12
CA GLU A 915 -7.23 -46.00 -29.21
C GLU A 915 -8.50 -45.56 -29.96
N VAL A 916 -8.83 -46.23 -31.06
CA VAL A 916 -10.05 -45.91 -31.82
C VAL A 916 -11.31 -46.12 -31.00
N ALA A 917 -11.40 -47.20 -30.21
CA ALA A 917 -12.52 -47.44 -29.31
C ALA A 917 -12.67 -46.31 -28.27
N ARG A 918 -11.56 -45.85 -27.68
CA ARG A 918 -11.54 -44.70 -26.75
C ARG A 918 -12.04 -43.38 -27.38
N PHE A 919 -11.96 -43.25 -28.71
CA PHE A 919 -12.46 -42.11 -29.47
C PHE A 919 -13.67 -42.43 -30.37
N GLU A 920 -14.39 -43.54 -30.13
CA GLU A 920 -15.64 -43.83 -30.84
C GLU A 920 -16.69 -42.73 -30.56
N GLY A 921 -17.44 -42.32 -31.58
CA GLY A 921 -18.39 -41.21 -31.47
C GLY A 921 -17.76 -39.81 -31.43
N ALA A 922 -16.43 -39.66 -31.38
CA ALA A 922 -15.78 -38.35 -31.29
C ALA A 922 -15.96 -37.50 -32.57
N SER A 923 -16.09 -36.18 -32.39
CA SER A 923 -16.28 -35.24 -33.52
C SER A 923 -14.96 -34.90 -34.24
N VAL A 924 -14.96 -35.05 -35.56
CA VAL A 924 -13.84 -34.72 -36.46
C VAL A 924 -14.24 -33.60 -37.43
N ARG A 925 -13.25 -32.92 -38.03
CA ARG A 925 -13.48 -31.98 -39.14
C ARG A 925 -12.40 -32.11 -40.20
N THR A 926 -12.73 -31.79 -41.44
CA THR A 926 -11.71 -31.59 -42.49
C THR A 926 -11.15 -30.18 -42.48
N VAL A 927 -10.00 -29.97 -43.13
CA VAL A 927 -9.48 -28.62 -43.43
C VAL A 927 -10.45 -27.83 -44.31
N SER A 928 -11.19 -28.47 -45.21
CA SER A 928 -12.30 -27.85 -45.96
C SER A 928 -13.53 -27.50 -45.11
N GLY A 929 -13.52 -27.78 -43.79
CA GLY A 929 -14.54 -27.34 -42.85
C GLY A 929 -15.73 -28.30 -42.62
N ILE A 930 -15.83 -29.36 -43.42
CA ILE A 930 -16.87 -30.40 -43.33
C ILE A 930 -16.78 -31.09 -41.96
N ARG A 931 -17.89 -31.18 -41.22
CA ARG A 931 -17.94 -31.87 -39.92
C ARG A 931 -18.18 -33.36 -40.14
N GLY A 932 -17.74 -34.15 -39.17
CA GLY A 932 -18.00 -35.59 -39.13
C GLY A 932 -17.84 -36.19 -37.74
N GLN A 933 -18.00 -37.50 -37.67
CA GLN A 933 -17.93 -38.31 -36.46
C GLN A 933 -17.16 -39.61 -36.74
N ILE A 934 -16.30 -40.02 -35.81
CA ILE A 934 -15.72 -41.37 -35.79
C ILE A 934 -16.84 -42.36 -35.47
N LYS A 935 -16.98 -43.44 -36.26
CA LYS A 935 -18.06 -44.42 -36.10
C LYS A 935 -17.62 -45.74 -35.49
N LYS A 936 -16.53 -46.37 -35.96
CA LYS A 936 -15.87 -47.57 -35.42
C LYS A 936 -14.45 -47.70 -36.00
N ALA A 937 -13.63 -48.55 -35.40
CA ALA A 937 -12.44 -49.11 -36.06
C ALA A 937 -12.81 -49.83 -37.37
N VAL A 938 -11.86 -49.89 -38.29
CA VAL A 938 -11.92 -50.77 -39.47
C VAL A 938 -11.49 -52.17 -39.03
N LYS A 939 -12.13 -53.23 -39.57
CA LYS A 939 -11.73 -54.61 -39.30
C LYS A 939 -10.32 -54.90 -39.84
N GLU A 940 -9.60 -55.78 -39.15
CA GLU A 940 -8.33 -56.36 -39.63
C GLU A 940 -8.44 -56.84 -41.08
N GLY A 941 -7.37 -56.67 -41.85
CA GLY A 941 -7.31 -56.94 -43.29
C GLY A 941 -7.96 -55.87 -44.20
N GLN A 942 -8.85 -55.00 -43.73
CA GLN A 942 -9.47 -53.94 -44.56
C GLN A 942 -8.72 -52.59 -44.56
N GLY A 943 -7.68 -52.47 -43.75
CA GLY A 943 -6.80 -51.31 -43.64
C GLY A 943 -5.64 -51.61 -42.68
N LYS A 944 -4.76 -50.63 -42.48
CA LYS A 944 -3.78 -50.70 -41.39
C LYS A 944 -4.49 -50.63 -40.02
N GLU A 945 -3.87 -51.16 -38.99
CA GLU A 945 -4.29 -50.93 -37.60
C GLU A 945 -4.40 -49.43 -37.30
N GLY A 946 -5.29 -49.07 -36.36
CA GLY A 946 -5.66 -47.68 -36.10
C GLY A 946 -6.49 -47.00 -37.20
N SER A 947 -6.81 -47.67 -38.32
CA SER A 947 -7.71 -47.13 -39.35
C SER A 947 -9.15 -46.99 -38.84
N ILE A 948 -9.79 -45.85 -39.15
CA ILE A 948 -11.12 -45.48 -38.64
C ILE A 948 -12.15 -45.31 -39.75
N ARG A 949 -13.38 -45.72 -39.47
CA ARG A 949 -14.56 -45.39 -40.29
C ARG A 949 -15.19 -44.11 -39.77
N CYS A 950 -15.21 -43.06 -40.59
CA CYS A 950 -15.84 -41.78 -40.28
C CYS A 950 -17.08 -41.52 -41.15
N THR A 951 -18.07 -40.84 -40.57
CA THR A 951 -19.22 -40.27 -41.29
C THR A 951 -19.14 -38.74 -41.31
N PHE A 952 -19.34 -38.13 -42.46
CA PHE A 952 -19.26 -36.68 -42.71
C PHE A 952 -20.59 -36.13 -43.25
N GLU A 953 -20.76 -34.81 -43.16
CA GLU A 953 -21.96 -34.12 -43.68
C GLU A 953 -22.12 -34.25 -45.19
N ASP A 954 -21.02 -34.14 -45.93
CA ASP A 954 -20.89 -34.19 -47.39
C ASP A 954 -19.58 -34.89 -47.80
N LYS A 955 -19.40 -35.14 -49.10
CA LYS A 955 -18.26 -35.87 -49.66
C LYS A 955 -16.94 -35.08 -49.57
N ILE A 956 -16.03 -35.57 -48.72
CA ILE A 956 -14.64 -35.10 -48.62
C ILE A 956 -13.81 -35.47 -49.86
N LEU A 957 -12.64 -34.85 -50.03
CA LEU A 957 -11.67 -35.15 -51.10
C LEU A 957 -10.51 -36.02 -50.60
N MET A 958 -9.81 -36.73 -51.49
CA MET A 958 -8.58 -37.46 -51.13
C MET A 958 -7.45 -36.53 -50.67
N SER A 959 -7.53 -35.24 -51.04
CA SER A 959 -6.61 -34.18 -50.59
C SER A 959 -7.06 -33.49 -49.29
N ASP A 960 -8.20 -33.85 -48.69
CA ASP A 960 -8.61 -33.30 -47.41
C ASP A 960 -7.81 -33.94 -46.26
N ILE A 961 -7.32 -33.10 -45.35
CA ILE A 961 -6.75 -33.57 -44.09
C ILE A 961 -7.88 -33.59 -43.04
N VAL A 962 -8.10 -34.75 -42.43
CA VAL A 962 -9.06 -34.93 -41.32
C VAL A 962 -8.36 -34.70 -40.00
N PHE A 963 -8.99 -34.00 -39.06
CA PHE A 963 -8.43 -33.84 -37.72
C PHE A 963 -9.50 -33.91 -36.60
N LEU A 964 -9.10 -34.50 -35.48
CA LEU A 964 -9.79 -34.45 -34.20
C LEU A 964 -9.18 -33.33 -33.35
N ARG A 965 -9.99 -32.52 -32.66
CA ARG A 965 -9.50 -31.45 -31.76
C ARG A 965 -9.61 -31.90 -30.30
N ALA A 966 -8.51 -32.43 -29.78
CA ALA A 966 -8.35 -32.79 -28.38
C ALA A 966 -7.83 -31.61 -27.55
N TRP A 967 -7.88 -31.78 -26.23
CA TRP A 967 -7.32 -30.87 -25.24
C TRP A 967 -6.60 -31.72 -24.20
N VAL A 968 -5.38 -31.33 -23.86
CA VAL A 968 -4.55 -32.01 -22.85
C VAL A 968 -4.22 -30.99 -21.77
N THR A 969 -4.32 -31.37 -20.50
CA THR A 969 -3.86 -30.54 -19.38
C THR A 969 -2.37 -30.27 -19.49
N VAL A 970 -1.92 -29.12 -18.97
CA VAL A 970 -0.50 -28.75 -18.94
C VAL A 970 -0.18 -28.12 -17.59
N ASP A 971 0.65 -28.82 -16.84
CA ASP A 971 1.01 -28.43 -15.48
C ASP A 971 1.94 -27.21 -15.47
N VAL A 972 1.87 -26.46 -14.38
CA VAL A 972 2.73 -25.29 -14.15
C VAL A 972 3.96 -25.74 -13.37
N PRO A 973 5.20 -25.50 -13.86
CA PRO A 973 6.40 -25.88 -13.15
C PRO A 973 6.47 -25.24 -11.75
N ARG A 974 6.76 -26.05 -10.73
CA ARG A 974 7.09 -25.57 -9.38
C ARG A 974 8.56 -25.13 -9.36
N PHE A 975 8.82 -23.93 -9.85
CA PHE A 975 10.14 -23.31 -9.84
C PHE A 975 10.05 -21.89 -9.26
N PHE A 976 10.82 -21.66 -8.20
CA PHE A 976 11.00 -20.40 -7.49
C PHE A 976 12.49 -20.29 -7.15
N ASN A 977 13.08 -19.13 -7.37
CA ASN A 977 14.46 -18.84 -7.03
C ASN A 977 14.58 -17.36 -6.62
N PRO A 978 14.82 -17.03 -5.33
CA PRO A 978 14.86 -15.64 -4.87
C PRO A 978 16.04 -14.85 -5.46
N VAL A 979 15.88 -13.54 -5.61
CA VAL A 979 16.93 -12.64 -6.12
C VAL A 979 17.74 -12.10 -4.94
N THR A 980 18.75 -12.87 -4.55
CA THR A 980 19.65 -12.66 -3.40
C THR A 980 20.81 -11.70 -3.72
N THR A 981 20.49 -10.48 -4.17
CA THR A 981 21.48 -9.50 -4.66
C THR A 981 22.38 -8.89 -3.60
N LEU A 982 22.02 -8.96 -2.31
CA LEU A 982 22.82 -8.44 -1.20
C LEU A 982 23.76 -9.50 -0.59
N LEU A 983 23.74 -10.72 -1.12
CA LEU A 983 24.64 -11.83 -0.75
C LEU A 983 25.75 -12.04 -1.79
N GLN A 984 26.03 -11.02 -2.61
CA GLN A 984 26.98 -11.07 -3.73
C GLN A 984 27.76 -9.76 -3.81
N SER A 985 29.04 -9.82 -4.18
CA SER A 985 29.85 -8.62 -4.39
C SER A 985 29.32 -7.78 -5.56
N HIS A 986 29.49 -6.45 -5.49
CA HIS A 986 28.89 -5.50 -6.44
C HIS A 986 29.32 -5.69 -7.90
N ASP A 987 30.51 -6.24 -8.14
CA ASP A 987 31.00 -6.59 -9.48
C ASP A 987 30.27 -7.80 -10.09
N MET A 988 29.65 -8.66 -9.26
CA MET A 988 29.01 -9.89 -9.66
C MET A 988 27.51 -9.71 -9.92
N VAL A 989 27.14 -9.56 -11.20
CA VAL A 989 25.73 -9.56 -11.60
C VAL A 989 25.07 -10.92 -11.33
N TRP A 990 24.00 -10.92 -10.52
CA TRP A 990 23.20 -12.09 -10.17
C TRP A 990 22.77 -12.94 -11.38
N ARG A 991 22.99 -14.27 -11.29
CA ARG A 991 22.79 -15.22 -12.40
C ARG A 991 21.72 -16.26 -12.07
N GLY A 992 20.50 -16.05 -12.57
CA GLY A 992 19.44 -17.05 -12.56
C GLY A 992 19.49 -18.05 -13.72
N MET A 993 18.43 -18.84 -13.86
CA MET A 993 18.17 -19.71 -15.00
C MET A 993 18.17 -18.90 -16.31
N LYS A 994 19.06 -19.25 -17.25
CA LYS A 994 19.17 -18.63 -18.58
C LYS A 994 17.96 -18.96 -19.46
N THR A 995 17.58 -18.08 -20.38
CA THR A 995 16.47 -18.36 -21.30
C THR A 995 16.86 -19.32 -22.42
N VAL A 996 15.87 -19.96 -23.05
CA VAL A 996 16.09 -20.94 -24.13
C VAL A 996 16.76 -20.32 -25.37
N ALA A 997 16.71 -19.00 -25.53
CA ALA A 997 17.46 -18.29 -26.58
C ALA A 997 18.96 -18.18 -26.24
N GLU A 998 19.29 -17.88 -24.98
CA GLU A 998 20.67 -17.72 -24.51
C GLU A 998 21.37 -19.07 -24.44
N LEU A 999 20.72 -20.09 -23.86
CA LEU A 999 21.22 -21.48 -23.83
C LEU A 999 21.48 -22.06 -25.23
N ARG A 1000 20.74 -21.61 -26.24
CA ARG A 1000 20.98 -21.98 -27.63
C ARG A 1000 22.18 -21.25 -28.22
N LYS A 1001 22.30 -19.94 -28.01
CA LYS A 1001 23.46 -19.15 -28.48
C LYS A 1001 24.77 -19.70 -27.87
N GLU A 1002 24.75 -19.97 -26.57
CA GLU A 1002 25.87 -20.50 -25.79
C GLU A 1002 26.30 -21.91 -26.25
N ARG A 1003 25.35 -22.78 -26.63
CA ARG A 1003 25.62 -24.14 -27.14
C ARG A 1003 25.71 -24.24 -28.68
N GLY A 1004 25.71 -23.13 -29.41
CA GLY A 1004 25.70 -23.10 -30.88
C GLY A 1004 24.46 -23.73 -31.54
N LEU A 1005 23.38 -23.98 -30.80
CA LEU A 1005 22.21 -24.73 -31.26
C LEU A 1005 21.23 -23.86 -32.05
N SER A 1006 20.86 -24.31 -33.25
CA SER A 1006 19.90 -23.64 -34.12
C SER A 1006 18.45 -23.70 -33.59
N VAL A 1007 17.57 -22.86 -34.14
CA VAL A 1007 16.15 -22.84 -33.79
C VAL A 1007 15.41 -23.92 -34.59
N PRO A 1008 14.71 -24.89 -33.95
CA PRO A 1008 14.03 -25.96 -34.65
C PRO A 1008 12.85 -25.42 -35.47
N ASN A 1009 12.92 -25.59 -36.79
CA ASN A 1009 11.94 -25.12 -37.76
C ASN A 1009 11.45 -26.28 -38.64
N ASN A 1010 10.16 -26.60 -38.58
CA ASN A 1010 9.56 -27.62 -39.43
C ASN A 1010 9.16 -27.00 -40.79
N LYS A 1011 9.76 -27.52 -41.88
CA LYS A 1011 9.53 -27.08 -43.27
C LYS A 1011 8.05 -27.10 -43.70
N ASP A 1012 7.24 -27.98 -43.13
CA ASP A 1012 5.80 -28.11 -43.43
C ASP A 1012 4.93 -27.14 -42.62
N SER A 1013 5.48 -26.55 -41.54
CA SER A 1013 4.82 -25.52 -40.75
C SER A 1013 5.08 -24.10 -41.26
N ALA A 1014 6.00 -23.93 -42.22
CA ALA A 1014 6.30 -22.64 -42.84
C ALA A 1014 5.21 -22.25 -43.85
N TYR A 1015 4.63 -21.05 -43.69
CA TYR A 1015 3.66 -20.52 -44.63
C TYR A 1015 4.30 -20.24 -45.99
N LYS A 1016 3.60 -20.62 -47.06
CA LYS A 1016 3.98 -20.40 -48.47
C LYS A 1016 2.82 -19.68 -49.17
N PRO A 1017 3.06 -18.83 -50.18
CA PRO A 1017 1.98 -18.30 -51.02
C PRO A 1017 1.28 -19.46 -51.72
N ILE A 1018 -0.06 -19.41 -51.79
CA ILE A 1018 -0.89 -20.48 -52.37
C ILE A 1018 -1.61 -19.93 -53.61
N GLU A 1019 -1.05 -20.21 -54.78
CA GLU A 1019 -1.73 -19.99 -56.04
C GLU A 1019 -2.86 -21.03 -56.23
N ARG A 1020 -4.03 -20.57 -56.69
CA ARG A 1020 -5.23 -21.42 -56.82
C ARG A 1020 -5.72 -21.38 -58.26
N PRO A 1021 -5.60 -22.48 -59.03
CA PRO A 1021 -6.13 -22.53 -60.39
C PRO A 1021 -7.66 -22.38 -60.40
N PRO A 1022 -8.26 -21.81 -61.46
CA PRO A 1022 -9.71 -21.66 -61.58
C PRO A 1022 -10.39 -23.03 -61.65
N ARG A 1023 -11.17 -23.37 -60.62
CA ARG A 1023 -11.85 -24.67 -60.53
C ARG A 1023 -13.04 -24.74 -61.50
N HIS A 1024 -12.81 -25.30 -62.68
CA HIS A 1024 -13.88 -25.66 -63.60
C HIS A 1024 -14.55 -26.97 -63.16
N PHE A 1025 -15.87 -26.96 -63.03
CA PHE A 1025 -16.67 -28.15 -62.70
C PHE A 1025 -17.12 -28.87 -63.97
N ASN A 1026 -17.24 -30.20 -63.89
CA ASN A 1026 -17.78 -31.01 -64.97
C ASN A 1026 -19.24 -30.63 -65.27
N LYS A 1027 -19.62 -30.63 -66.55
CA LYS A 1027 -21.00 -30.41 -67.00
C LYS A 1027 -21.92 -31.50 -66.41
N LEU A 1028 -23.15 -31.11 -66.05
CA LEU A 1028 -24.16 -32.04 -65.53
C LEU A 1028 -24.41 -33.19 -66.50
N LYS A 1029 -24.21 -34.43 -66.03
CA LYS A 1029 -24.55 -35.66 -66.76
C LYS A 1029 -25.86 -36.21 -66.23
N ILE A 1030 -26.93 -36.07 -67.00
CA ILE A 1030 -28.24 -36.68 -66.69
C ILE A 1030 -28.13 -38.20 -66.97
N PRO A 1031 -28.60 -39.09 -66.06
CA PRO A 1031 -28.66 -40.52 -66.33
C PRO A 1031 -29.54 -40.84 -67.55
N LYS A 1032 -29.12 -41.79 -68.40
CA LYS A 1032 -29.86 -42.14 -69.63
C LYS A 1032 -31.34 -42.50 -69.35
N THR A 1033 -31.59 -43.27 -68.29
CA THR A 1033 -32.92 -43.68 -67.82
C THR A 1033 -33.82 -42.49 -67.47
N LEU A 1034 -33.27 -41.49 -66.77
CA LEU A 1034 -33.99 -40.26 -66.47
C LEU A 1034 -34.18 -39.42 -67.75
N GLN A 1035 -33.17 -39.34 -68.62
CA GLN A 1035 -33.27 -38.60 -69.89
C GLN A 1035 -34.34 -39.19 -70.84
N SER A 1036 -34.59 -40.50 -70.81
CA SER A 1036 -35.72 -41.11 -71.53
C SER A 1036 -37.08 -40.73 -70.92
N ALA A 1037 -37.19 -40.75 -69.59
CA ALA A 1037 -38.43 -40.50 -68.84
C ALA A 1037 -38.81 -39.01 -68.68
N LEU A 1038 -37.92 -38.07 -68.98
CA LEU A 1038 -38.22 -36.64 -68.95
C LEU A 1038 -39.35 -36.26 -69.94
N PRO A 1039 -40.40 -35.52 -69.50
CA PRO A 1039 -41.43 -34.98 -70.39
C PRO A 1039 -40.83 -34.16 -71.54
N PHE A 1040 -41.46 -34.22 -72.72
CA PHE A 1040 -40.93 -33.72 -73.99
C PHE A 1040 -40.33 -32.30 -73.91
N ALA A 1041 -41.05 -31.35 -73.29
CA ALA A 1041 -40.59 -29.96 -73.14
C ALA A 1041 -39.31 -29.81 -72.29
N SER A 1042 -39.07 -30.69 -71.33
CA SER A 1042 -37.90 -30.70 -70.44
C SER A 1042 -36.70 -31.50 -70.98
N LYS A 1043 -36.91 -32.27 -72.07
CA LYS A 1043 -35.94 -33.23 -72.59
C LYS A 1043 -34.78 -32.50 -73.31
N PRO A 1044 -33.53 -32.64 -72.85
CA PRO A 1044 -32.42 -31.84 -73.38
C PRO A 1044 -32.06 -32.26 -74.82
N LYS A 1045 -32.12 -31.30 -75.74
CA LYS A 1045 -31.88 -31.46 -77.20
C LYS A 1045 -30.38 -31.65 -77.52
N LEU A 1046 -29.76 -32.70 -76.97
CA LEU A 1046 -28.34 -33.03 -77.15
C LEU A 1046 -28.11 -33.76 -78.48
N LEU A 1047 -27.78 -33.00 -79.53
CA LEU A 1047 -27.38 -33.57 -80.82
C LEU A 1047 -26.05 -34.35 -80.70
N LYS A 1048 -26.00 -35.56 -81.27
CA LYS A 1048 -24.74 -36.30 -81.44
C LYS A 1048 -23.87 -35.57 -82.47
N LYS A 1049 -22.56 -35.43 -82.21
CA LYS A 1049 -21.60 -34.95 -83.23
C LYS A 1049 -21.60 -35.93 -84.41
N ARG A 1050 -21.83 -35.43 -85.64
CA ARG A 1050 -21.75 -36.25 -86.86
C ARG A 1050 -20.31 -36.74 -87.06
N SER A 1051 -20.15 -38.00 -87.46
CA SER A 1051 -18.84 -38.62 -87.71
C SER A 1051 -18.38 -38.46 -89.17
N LYS A 1052 -19.32 -38.52 -90.13
CA LYS A 1052 -19.06 -38.25 -91.55
C LYS A 1052 -19.28 -36.76 -91.86
N PRO A 1053 -18.42 -36.11 -92.67
CA PRO A 1053 -18.63 -34.73 -93.13
C PRO A 1053 -19.86 -34.63 -94.05
N THR A 1054 -20.57 -33.50 -94.02
CA THR A 1054 -21.66 -33.22 -94.98
C THR A 1054 -21.08 -32.81 -96.34
N LEU A 1055 -21.90 -32.92 -97.39
CA LEU A 1055 -21.53 -32.49 -98.74
C LEU A 1055 -21.16 -30.99 -98.75
N GLU A 1056 -21.86 -30.15 -97.99
CA GLU A 1056 -21.52 -28.74 -97.79
C GLU A 1056 -20.13 -28.57 -97.20
N SER A 1057 -19.79 -29.32 -96.13
CA SER A 1057 -18.46 -29.26 -95.50
C SER A 1057 -17.33 -29.81 -96.38
N ARG A 1058 -17.64 -30.55 -97.46
CA ARG A 1058 -16.68 -30.97 -98.49
C ARG A 1058 -16.61 -29.98 -99.68
N ARG A 1059 -17.64 -29.15 -99.87
CA ARG A 1059 -17.69 -28.04 -100.85
C ARG A 1059 -17.26 -26.69 -100.26
N ALA A 1060 -16.97 -26.62 -98.96
CA ALA A 1060 -16.57 -25.39 -98.29
C ALA A 1060 -15.25 -24.84 -98.88
N VAL A 1061 -15.29 -23.61 -99.38
CA VAL A 1061 -14.13 -22.96 -100.00
C VAL A 1061 -13.01 -22.78 -98.98
N VAL A 1062 -11.79 -23.09 -99.40
CA VAL A 1062 -10.59 -23.03 -98.57
C VAL A 1062 -10.05 -21.60 -98.58
N LEU A 1063 -10.27 -20.87 -97.48
CA LEU A 1063 -9.83 -19.48 -97.30
C LEU A 1063 -8.37 -19.25 -97.74
N GLU A 1064 -8.10 -18.11 -98.36
CA GLU A 1064 -6.76 -17.71 -98.80
C GLU A 1064 -5.82 -17.35 -97.63
N PRO A 1065 -4.48 -17.34 -97.82
CA PRO A 1065 -3.53 -16.98 -96.77
C PRO A 1065 -3.78 -15.60 -96.12
N ASN A 1066 -4.27 -14.62 -96.88
CA ASN A 1066 -4.57 -13.29 -96.34
C ASN A 1066 -5.94 -13.23 -95.65
N GLU A 1067 -6.97 -13.89 -96.20
CA GLU A 1067 -8.26 -14.06 -95.51
C GLU A 1067 -8.11 -14.78 -94.17
N ARG A 1068 -7.26 -15.82 -94.10
CA ARG A 1068 -6.94 -16.51 -92.84
C ARG A 1068 -6.31 -15.57 -91.81
N LYS A 1069 -5.37 -14.70 -92.21
CA LYS A 1069 -4.80 -13.68 -91.32
C LYS A 1069 -5.90 -12.75 -90.79
N ILE A 1070 -6.77 -12.24 -91.67
CA ILE A 1070 -7.89 -11.37 -91.28
C ILE A 1070 -8.86 -12.10 -90.34
N HIS A 1071 -9.26 -13.34 -90.65
CA HIS A 1071 -10.14 -14.14 -89.81
C HIS A 1071 -9.53 -14.42 -88.42
N THR A 1072 -8.25 -14.80 -88.36
CA THR A 1072 -7.55 -15.02 -87.07
C THR A 1072 -7.41 -13.73 -86.26
N LEU A 1073 -7.16 -12.58 -86.90
CA LEU A 1073 -7.13 -11.27 -86.25
C LEU A 1073 -8.52 -10.90 -85.68
N VAL A 1074 -9.58 -11.06 -86.47
CA VAL A 1074 -10.98 -10.84 -86.02
C VAL A 1074 -11.35 -11.79 -84.89
N GLN A 1075 -10.92 -13.05 -84.93
CA GLN A 1075 -11.09 -14.01 -83.84
C GLN A 1075 -10.36 -13.58 -82.57
N GLN A 1076 -9.08 -13.17 -82.67
CA GLN A 1076 -8.30 -12.65 -81.54
C GLN A 1076 -8.96 -11.41 -80.92
N LEU A 1077 -9.29 -10.40 -81.73
CA LEU A 1077 -9.97 -9.18 -81.30
C LEU A 1077 -11.31 -9.50 -80.59
N ASN A 1078 -12.09 -10.46 -81.11
CA ASN A 1078 -13.33 -10.89 -80.46
C ASN A 1078 -13.08 -11.64 -79.14
N THR A 1079 -12.04 -12.49 -79.02
CA THR A 1079 -11.70 -13.11 -77.73
C THR A 1079 -11.27 -12.07 -76.68
N ILE A 1080 -10.42 -11.11 -77.06
CA ILE A 1080 -9.98 -10.01 -76.20
C ILE A 1080 -11.16 -9.13 -75.79
N ARG A 1081 -12.06 -8.79 -76.72
CA ARG A 1081 -13.30 -8.04 -76.45
C ARG A 1081 -14.19 -8.78 -75.46
N ASN A 1082 -14.41 -10.08 -75.66
CA ASN A 1082 -15.24 -10.91 -74.78
C ASN A 1082 -14.63 -11.05 -73.38
N GLU A 1083 -13.32 -11.24 -73.26
CA GLU A 1083 -12.65 -11.32 -71.96
C GLU A 1083 -12.63 -9.97 -71.23
N LYS A 1084 -12.39 -8.86 -71.94
CA LYS A 1084 -12.44 -7.49 -71.41
C LYS A 1084 -13.85 -7.12 -70.93
N VAL A 1085 -14.89 -7.53 -71.67
CA VAL A 1085 -16.30 -7.39 -71.24
C VAL A 1085 -16.60 -8.28 -70.04
N LYS A 1086 -16.12 -9.52 -69.99
CA LYS A 1086 -16.30 -10.43 -68.85
C LYS A 1086 -15.64 -9.87 -67.57
N LYS A 1087 -14.36 -9.47 -67.64
CA LYS A 1087 -13.62 -8.82 -66.55
C LYS A 1087 -14.35 -7.55 -66.06
N ARG A 1088 -14.87 -6.72 -66.98
CA ARG A 1088 -15.69 -5.53 -66.64
C ARG A 1088 -17.01 -5.91 -65.94
N LYS A 1089 -17.73 -6.94 -66.42
CA LYS A 1089 -18.96 -7.43 -65.76
C LYS A 1089 -18.67 -7.94 -64.34
N GLU A 1090 -17.64 -8.78 -64.17
CA GLU A 1090 -17.22 -9.29 -62.85
C GLU A 1090 -16.80 -8.16 -61.89
N GLN A 1091 -16.11 -7.12 -62.37
CA GLN A 1091 -15.77 -5.94 -61.58
C GLN A 1091 -17.01 -5.12 -61.19
N ASN A 1092 -17.94 -4.91 -62.13
CA ASN A 1092 -19.19 -4.20 -61.87
C ASN A 1092 -20.10 -4.97 -60.90
N GLU A 1093 -20.16 -6.30 -60.97
CA GLU A 1093 -20.84 -7.13 -59.98
C GLU A 1093 -20.21 -7.02 -58.59
N LYS A 1094 -18.88 -7.03 -58.49
CA LYS A 1094 -18.17 -6.83 -57.21
C LYS A 1094 -18.49 -5.45 -56.62
N ARG A 1095 -18.45 -4.39 -57.44
CA ARG A 1095 -18.85 -3.03 -57.05
C ARG A 1095 -20.31 -2.97 -56.61
N ARG A 1096 -21.22 -3.57 -57.38
CA ARG A 1096 -22.66 -3.65 -57.08
C ARG A 1096 -22.93 -4.36 -55.75
N LYS A 1097 -22.33 -5.53 -55.51
CA LYS A 1097 -22.47 -6.28 -54.25
C LYS A 1097 -21.93 -5.49 -53.05
N ILE A 1098 -20.84 -4.73 -53.20
CA ILE A 1098 -20.32 -3.82 -52.17
C ILE A 1098 -21.30 -2.65 -51.92
N PHE A 1099 -21.89 -2.08 -52.97
CA PHE A 1099 -22.90 -1.03 -52.86
C PHE A 1099 -24.18 -1.53 -52.19
N GLU A 1100 -24.70 -2.70 -52.59
CA GLU A 1100 -25.87 -3.34 -51.97
C GLU A 1100 -25.64 -3.65 -50.48
N MET A 1101 -24.44 -4.12 -50.09
CA MET A 1101 -24.06 -4.31 -48.68
C MET A 1101 -23.92 -3.00 -47.89
N LYS A 1102 -23.53 -1.88 -48.54
CA LYS A 1102 -23.53 -0.55 -47.89
C LYS A 1102 -24.96 -0.05 -47.71
N LYS A 1103 -25.75 -0.05 -48.78
CA LYS A 1103 -27.14 0.39 -48.75
C LYS A 1103 -27.98 -0.41 -47.75
N ALA A 1104 -27.81 -1.72 -47.67
CA ALA A 1104 -28.52 -2.55 -46.68
C ALA A 1104 -28.27 -2.10 -45.22
N LYS A 1105 -27.07 -1.64 -44.88
CA LYS A 1105 -26.74 -1.10 -43.55
C LYS A 1105 -27.35 0.28 -43.31
N GLU A 1106 -27.38 1.12 -44.34
CA GLU A 1106 -28.00 2.45 -44.32
C GLU A 1106 -29.54 2.34 -44.21
N ASP A 1107 -30.16 1.42 -44.96
CA ASP A 1107 -31.56 1.04 -44.86
C ASP A 1107 -31.91 0.43 -43.49
N GLU A 1108 -30.98 -0.27 -42.81
CA GLU A 1108 -31.18 -0.74 -41.43
C GLU A 1108 -31.14 0.42 -40.42
N LEU A 1109 -30.21 1.37 -40.59
CA LEU A 1109 -30.04 2.52 -39.70
C LEU A 1109 -31.21 3.52 -39.85
N SER A 1110 -31.66 3.79 -41.07
CA SER A 1110 -32.85 4.61 -41.32
C SER A 1110 -34.13 3.95 -40.78
N LYS A 1111 -34.26 2.62 -40.87
CA LYS A 1111 -35.36 1.88 -40.22
C LYS A 1111 -35.32 1.97 -38.69
N LYS A 1112 -34.13 2.07 -38.07
CA LYS A 1112 -34.01 2.31 -36.61
C LYS A 1112 -34.47 3.72 -36.23
N ARG A 1113 -33.92 4.76 -36.89
CA ARG A 1113 -34.35 6.16 -36.68
C ARG A 1113 -35.86 6.35 -36.88
N ARG A 1114 -36.42 5.85 -37.98
CA ARG A 1114 -37.87 5.94 -38.24
C ARG A 1114 -38.71 5.22 -37.19
N ARG A 1115 -38.22 4.13 -36.57
CA ARG A 1115 -38.90 3.48 -35.43
C ARG A 1115 -38.83 4.30 -34.15
N GLU A 1116 -37.73 5.00 -33.92
CA GLU A 1116 -37.54 5.91 -32.77
C GLU A 1116 -38.43 7.15 -32.91
N GLU A 1117 -38.40 7.82 -34.07
CA GLU A 1117 -39.29 8.94 -34.43
C GLU A 1117 -40.78 8.59 -34.27
N ILE A 1118 -41.19 7.38 -34.72
CA ILE A 1118 -42.57 6.90 -34.59
C ILE A 1118 -42.93 6.67 -33.12
N ARG A 1119 -42.04 6.09 -32.30
CA ARG A 1119 -42.24 5.94 -30.85
C ARG A 1119 -42.29 7.28 -30.10
N GLU A 1120 -41.61 8.31 -30.59
CA GLU A 1120 -41.68 9.66 -30.02
C GLU A 1120 -43.00 10.32 -30.36
N ARG A 1121 -43.42 10.29 -31.64
CA ARG A 1121 -44.74 10.79 -32.05
C ARG A 1121 -45.90 10.11 -31.31
N PHE A 1122 -45.86 8.79 -31.13
CA PHE A 1122 -46.90 8.08 -30.36
C PHE A 1122 -46.86 8.43 -28.86
N ARG A 1123 -45.68 8.60 -28.25
CA ARG A 1123 -45.57 9.06 -26.85
C ARG A 1123 -46.05 10.49 -26.67
N GLU A 1124 -45.82 11.38 -27.64
CA GLU A 1124 -46.39 12.73 -27.64
C GLU A 1124 -47.90 12.72 -27.84
N ALA A 1125 -48.43 11.87 -28.72
CA ALA A 1125 -49.86 11.75 -28.97
C ALA A 1125 -50.61 11.21 -27.74
N ALA A 1126 -50.10 10.15 -27.11
CA ALA A 1126 -50.62 9.63 -25.84
C ALA A 1126 -50.63 10.74 -24.77
N LYS A 1127 -49.50 11.44 -24.59
CA LYS A 1127 -49.39 12.59 -23.68
C LYS A 1127 -50.23 13.81 -24.07
N ARG A 1128 -50.91 13.83 -25.22
CA ARG A 1128 -51.92 14.85 -25.55
C ARG A 1128 -53.31 14.33 -25.21
N LEU A 1129 -53.63 13.10 -25.62
CA LEU A 1129 -54.87 12.40 -25.25
C LEU A 1129 -55.08 12.36 -23.73
N GLU A 1130 -54.08 11.97 -22.94
CA GLU A 1130 -54.12 12.02 -21.46
C GLU A 1130 -54.51 13.42 -20.93
N ARG A 1131 -53.97 14.49 -21.54
CA ARG A 1131 -54.26 15.88 -21.13
C ARG A 1131 -55.63 16.39 -21.60
N ASP A 1132 -56.11 15.89 -22.72
CA ASP A 1132 -57.44 16.21 -23.25
C ASP A 1132 -58.52 15.43 -22.49
N GLU A 1133 -58.25 14.17 -22.11
CA GLU A 1133 -59.07 13.36 -21.19
C GLU A 1133 -59.08 13.96 -19.76
N ASP A 1134 -57.93 14.36 -19.20
CA ASP A 1134 -57.87 15.13 -17.95
C ASP A 1134 -58.73 16.40 -18.03
N ALA A 1135 -58.64 17.14 -19.14
CA ALA A 1135 -59.43 18.35 -19.35
C ALA A 1135 -60.94 18.07 -19.46
N ILE A 1136 -61.35 16.92 -20.01
CA ILE A 1136 -62.74 16.45 -20.02
C ILE A 1136 -63.17 16.02 -18.61
N ASN A 1137 -62.37 15.23 -17.90
CA ASN A 1137 -62.65 14.74 -16.55
C ASN A 1137 -62.77 15.89 -15.54
N ILE A 1138 -61.88 16.89 -15.60
CA ILE A 1138 -61.97 18.13 -14.80
C ILE A 1138 -63.25 18.91 -15.12
N ARG A 1139 -63.73 18.86 -16.37
CA ARG A 1139 -64.96 19.55 -16.82
C ARG A 1139 -66.23 18.80 -16.41
N MET A 1140 -66.20 17.46 -16.40
CA MET A 1140 -67.27 16.62 -15.86
C MET A 1140 -67.34 16.71 -14.33
N GLY A 1141 -66.20 16.71 -13.62
CA GLY A 1141 -66.14 16.94 -12.18
C GLY A 1141 -66.66 18.33 -11.77
N GLN A 1142 -66.51 19.34 -12.64
CA GLN A 1142 -67.13 20.66 -12.46
C GLN A 1142 -68.63 20.72 -12.80
N LEU A 1143 -69.19 19.68 -13.43
CA LEU A 1143 -70.62 19.52 -13.70
C LEU A 1143 -71.31 18.61 -12.67
N TYR A 1144 -70.56 17.74 -11.98
CA TYR A 1144 -71.05 16.93 -10.84
C TYR A 1144 -70.92 17.63 -9.48
N ALA A 1145 -70.18 18.74 -9.40
CA ALA A 1145 -69.98 19.54 -8.19
C ALA A 1145 -70.67 20.92 -8.26
N ALA A 1146 -71.72 21.03 -9.08
CA ALA A 1146 -72.52 22.23 -9.35
C ALA A 1146 -74.00 21.84 -9.49
#